data_AF-A0A7V3WMW2-F1
#
_entry.id   AF-A0A7V3WMW2-F1
#
_cell.length_a   1.000
_cell.length_b   1.000
_cell.length_c   1.000
_cell.angle_alpha   90.00
_cell.angle_beta   90.00
_cell.angle_gamma   90.00
#
_symmetry.space_group_name_H-M   'P 1'
#
loop_
_entity.id
_entity.type
_entity.pdbx_description
1 polymer ?
#
loop_
_entity_poly.entity_id
_entity_poly.type
_entity_poly.pdbx_seq_one_letter_code
_entity_poly.pdbx_strand_id
1 'polypeptide(L)'
;MPKPTFHVAISGLVGLTQVQAALPAAPVQTQQPAAAQPLVRSVDLAVGEEQELVLADGSRVRVKLLSLEETRDSLRQAVRQARVKLQLNGTSLMLTAATYHLPVSVAGVQVDCPVTGGYTLPNPKANPWGLYKDARIRLWPGGWPWMRPGTFTCPVRQRWLVSDTQMANEPTFVNGDERPGHTNIYYHYGLDFGGAEGLVEVVSATDGLVVSAAGQTLAGYADSPVRPRADVIYIVDELGWYYRYSHLQTVEVRAGQRVRMGQRLGLLGKEGGSGGWAHLHFDITRRQPSGVWGIEEAYAYVWEAWRNEYRPKLVAVARPHQLAAVGAPVVLDGSKSWSADNSIMEYRWHFSDGTTTSGPVAWRTYHRPGTYSEVLKVTDRHGRAAWDFAVVQVLDPTRPDQLPPTIHAAYAPTFDVRAGDQVTFKVRSFRTQEGHETWDFGDGTPPVQVRSDGNARVHDPAGYAITTHRFDQAGDYLVRVQRTNARGETAQGHLWVQVAQAFRPRTVISIHQGRWHLNGQVTYRGAAAEGLLMNVRMVNAVFEDRRKPEFDPEANTDRFLARLPDYAAHGVRAFTLCLQGGMPGYEGALNSAFEPDGALRPAYLARVRRVIEACDRLGVAVILGCFYQRQDQVLPDAGAVRAAVTNVAAWIRRAGLSNVVLEVANEFDHPGFDHPILRSVDGQIELMNLARQTAPGLLVSTSASGHGRYPDSLARAADFLLIHFNNTSLADIPARIHALKTYGKPIVCNEDDKQGAEAAQAAALCVAHGASWGLMLNKLNQYVPFEFHGAADDPVVYGKLKELTTP
;
A
#
# COMPACT_ATOMS: atom_id res chain seq x y z
N MET A 1 -40.39 55.73 23.19
CA MET A 1 -41.02 55.91 24.53
C MET A 1 -41.22 54.55 25.17
N PRO A 2 -41.05 54.40 26.49
CA PRO A 2 -39.85 53.77 27.05
C PRO A 2 -40.11 52.61 28.06
N LYS A 3 -39.02 51.85 28.32
CA LYS A 3 -38.55 51.15 29.55
C LYS A 3 -39.53 50.87 30.72
N PRO A 4 -39.33 49.76 31.45
CA PRO A 4 -38.47 49.88 32.64
C PRO A 4 -37.44 48.75 32.86
N THR A 5 -36.28 49.24 33.29
CA THR A 5 -35.18 48.65 34.06
C THR A 5 -35.58 48.20 35.47
N PHE A 6 -34.68 47.48 36.16
CA PHE A 6 -34.33 47.48 37.62
C PHE A 6 -34.04 46.03 38.10
N HIS A 7 -33.10 45.68 38.99
CA HIS A 7 -31.84 46.23 39.53
C HIS A 7 -31.14 45.06 40.28
N VAL A 8 -29.79 45.02 40.23
CA VAL A 8 -28.82 44.79 41.33
C VAL A 8 -28.91 43.54 42.23
N ALA A 9 -27.81 42.77 42.29
CA ALA A 9 -27.00 42.58 43.52
C ALA A 9 -25.64 41.89 43.25
N ILE A 10 -24.66 42.32 44.04
CA ILE A 10 -23.21 42.16 43.95
C ILE A 10 -22.71 41.10 44.95
N SER A 11 -21.66 40.36 44.60
CA SER A 11 -20.49 39.98 45.45
C SER A 11 -19.63 38.94 44.70
N GLY A 12 -18.30 38.96 44.67
CA GLY A 12 -17.32 39.83 45.29
C GLY A 12 -15.89 39.45 44.84
N LEU A 13 -14.96 40.35 45.21
CA LEU A 13 -13.49 40.27 45.25
C LEU A 13 -12.70 40.15 43.92
N VAL A 14 -12.17 41.31 43.52
CA VAL A 14 -11.01 41.47 42.64
C VAL A 14 -9.78 41.75 43.50
N GLY A 15 -8.78 40.88 43.40
CA GLY A 15 -7.40 41.17 43.80
C GLY A 15 -6.67 41.85 42.64
N LEU A 16 -6.15 43.05 42.90
CA LEU A 16 -5.31 43.82 41.98
C LEU A 16 -3.95 43.15 41.79
N THR A 17 -3.64 42.75 40.55
CA THR A 17 -2.25 42.71 40.07
C THR A 17 -2.21 43.40 38.71
N GLN A 18 -1.37 44.43 38.62
CA GLN A 18 -1.12 45.20 37.39
C GLN A 18 -0.53 44.27 36.33
N VAL A 19 -1.21 44.14 35.19
CA VAL A 19 -0.63 43.58 33.96
C VAL A 19 -0.30 44.76 33.05
N GLN A 20 1.00 44.93 32.77
CA GLN A 20 1.51 45.81 31.73
C GLN A 20 0.80 45.51 30.41
N ALA A 21 0.26 46.54 29.77
CA ALA A 21 -0.29 46.46 28.43
C ALA A 21 0.82 46.06 27.44
N ALA A 22 0.81 44.81 27.00
CA ALA A 22 1.58 44.37 25.85
C ALA A 22 0.91 44.88 24.58
N LEU A 23 1.69 45.53 23.72
CA LEU A 23 1.29 45.94 22.37
C LEU A 23 0.75 44.73 21.58
N PRO A 24 -0.23 44.92 20.68
CA PRO A 24 -0.70 43.84 19.82
C PRO A 24 0.48 43.31 18.98
N ALA A 25 0.77 42.03 19.11
CA ALA A 25 1.76 41.35 18.28
C ALA A 25 1.36 41.50 16.81
N ALA A 26 2.31 41.95 15.99
CA ALA A 26 2.16 41.96 14.54
C ALA A 26 1.78 40.55 14.03
N PRO A 27 0.98 40.43 12.95
CA PRO A 27 0.68 39.14 12.36
C PRO A 27 2.00 38.45 12.03
N VAL A 28 2.22 37.28 12.62
CA VAL A 28 3.33 36.41 12.27
C VAL A 28 3.09 35.96 10.83
N GLN A 29 3.70 36.66 9.89
CA GLN A 29 3.99 36.08 8.58
C GLN A 29 4.90 34.89 8.85
N THR A 30 4.31 33.70 8.86
CA THR A 30 5.08 32.47 8.73
C THR A 30 5.70 32.53 7.34
N GLN A 31 6.96 32.96 7.27
CA GLN A 31 7.76 32.78 6.07
C GLN A 31 7.79 31.28 5.79
N GLN A 32 7.08 30.87 4.75
CA GLN A 32 7.18 29.54 4.19
C GLN A 32 8.67 29.26 3.94
N PRO A 33 9.23 28.14 4.44
CA PRO A 33 10.56 27.70 4.01
C PRO A 33 10.56 27.64 2.48
N ALA A 34 11.67 28.03 1.84
CA ALA A 34 11.79 28.02 0.39
C ALA A 34 11.31 26.66 -0.16
N ALA A 35 10.14 26.65 -0.80
CA ALA A 35 9.45 25.41 -1.14
C ALA A 35 10.33 24.59 -2.08
N ALA A 36 10.52 23.31 -1.75
CA ALA A 36 11.09 22.36 -2.70
C ALA A 36 10.31 22.47 -4.01
N GLN A 37 10.98 22.56 -5.16
CA GLN A 37 10.27 22.60 -6.42
C GLN A 37 9.78 21.20 -6.81
N PRO A 38 8.56 21.08 -7.38
CA PRO A 38 8.08 19.79 -7.90
C PRO A 38 8.95 19.32 -9.08
N LEU A 39 8.97 18.02 -9.35
CA LEU A 39 9.71 17.46 -10.51
C LEU A 39 9.01 17.81 -11.83
N VAL A 40 7.68 17.82 -11.82
CA VAL A 40 6.85 18.15 -12.99
C VAL A 40 7.02 19.62 -13.39
N ARG A 41 7.05 19.86 -14.70
CA ARG A 41 6.78 21.18 -15.32
C ARG A 41 5.51 21.10 -16.13
N SER A 42 4.72 22.17 -16.10
CA SER A 42 3.43 22.19 -16.80
C SER A 42 3.31 23.46 -17.62
N VAL A 43 2.72 23.33 -18.79
CA VAL A 43 2.41 24.44 -19.68
C VAL A 43 1.02 24.25 -20.26
N ASP A 44 0.29 25.35 -20.33
CA ASP A 44 -0.98 25.41 -21.04
C ASP A 44 -0.69 26.04 -22.42
N LEU A 45 -1.11 25.37 -23.51
CA LEU A 45 -0.83 25.79 -24.89
C LEU A 45 -2.13 25.88 -25.69
N ALA A 46 -2.24 26.92 -26.51
CA ALA A 46 -3.19 26.97 -27.61
C ALA A 46 -2.62 26.25 -28.85
N VAL A 47 -3.47 25.78 -29.75
CA VAL A 47 -3.03 25.16 -31.01
C VAL A 47 -2.20 26.17 -31.81
N GLY A 48 -1.00 25.77 -32.22
CA GLY A 48 0.00 26.60 -32.89
C GLY A 48 1.00 27.27 -31.96
N GLU A 49 0.73 27.31 -30.65
CA GLU A 49 1.61 27.92 -29.65
C GLU A 49 2.82 27.03 -29.33
N GLU A 50 3.98 27.67 -29.16
CA GLU A 50 5.24 27.06 -28.73
C GLU A 50 5.77 27.76 -27.49
N GLN A 51 6.33 27.00 -26.54
CA GLN A 51 7.03 27.52 -25.38
C GLN A 51 8.32 26.73 -25.10
N GLU A 52 9.31 27.39 -24.52
CA GLU A 52 10.51 26.75 -23.96
C GLU A 52 10.40 26.68 -22.43
N LEU A 53 10.72 25.52 -21.85
CA LEU A 53 10.66 25.27 -20.42
C LEU A 53 12.00 24.76 -19.91
N VAL A 54 12.35 25.13 -18.68
CA VAL A 54 13.47 24.54 -17.93
C VAL A 54 12.94 23.46 -16.99
N LEU A 55 13.37 22.22 -17.20
CA LEU A 55 12.99 21.06 -16.40
C LEU A 55 13.71 21.04 -15.05
N ALA A 56 13.29 20.13 -14.16
CA ALA A 56 13.80 20.06 -12.79
C ALA A 56 15.30 19.72 -12.69
N ASP A 57 15.88 19.13 -13.73
CA ASP A 57 17.31 18.85 -13.85
C ASP A 57 18.11 19.99 -14.51
N GLY A 58 17.44 21.10 -14.85
CA GLY A 58 18.03 22.25 -15.55
C GLY A 58 18.07 22.12 -17.08
N SER A 59 17.68 20.96 -17.64
CA SER A 59 17.58 20.78 -19.09
C SER A 59 16.45 21.64 -19.67
N ARG A 60 16.54 21.94 -20.98
CA ARG A 60 15.55 22.75 -21.69
C ARG A 60 14.76 21.91 -22.69
N VAL A 61 13.46 22.18 -22.78
CA VAL A 61 12.57 21.55 -23.76
C VAL A 61 11.73 22.61 -24.44
N ARG A 62 11.71 22.58 -25.77
CA ARG A 62 10.73 23.33 -26.59
C ARG A 62 9.54 22.44 -26.88
N VAL A 63 8.36 22.93 -26.55
CA VAL A 63 7.09 22.23 -26.71
C VAL A 63 6.13 23.08 -27.53
N LYS A 64 5.61 22.50 -28.61
CA LYS A 64 4.60 23.11 -29.46
C LYS A 64 3.38 22.22 -29.59
N LEU A 65 2.19 22.80 -29.44
CA LEU A 65 0.93 22.13 -29.73
C LEU A 65 0.60 22.30 -31.21
N LEU A 66 0.62 21.22 -31.98
CA LEU A 66 0.37 21.23 -33.42
C LEU A 66 -1.11 21.08 -33.76
N SER A 67 -1.83 20.19 -33.05
CA SER A 67 -3.26 19.97 -33.24
C SER A 67 -3.91 19.36 -32.00
N LEU A 68 -5.22 19.53 -31.89
CA LEU A 68 -6.11 18.86 -30.94
C LEU A 68 -7.23 18.17 -31.74
N GLU A 69 -7.43 16.88 -31.50
CA GLU A 69 -8.44 16.04 -32.14
C GLU A 69 -9.35 15.44 -31.06
N GLU A 70 -10.67 15.55 -31.22
CA GLU A 70 -11.64 15.01 -30.27
C GLU A 70 -12.58 14.02 -30.96
N THR A 71 -12.79 12.87 -30.32
CA THR A 71 -13.82 11.90 -30.71
C THR A 71 -14.99 12.01 -29.75
N ARG A 72 -16.18 12.28 -30.30
CA ARG A 72 -17.42 12.42 -29.52
C ARG A 72 -18.37 11.25 -29.79
N ASP A 73 -19.08 10.81 -28.75
CA ASP A 73 -20.11 9.80 -28.94
C ASP A 73 -21.37 10.37 -29.62
N SER A 74 -22.14 9.51 -30.27
CA SER A 74 -23.35 9.90 -30.99
C SER A 74 -24.58 10.13 -30.09
N LEU A 75 -24.55 9.69 -28.83
CA LEU A 75 -25.69 9.70 -27.92
C LEU A 75 -25.84 11.01 -27.14
N ARG A 76 -24.69 11.58 -26.75
CA ARG A 76 -24.56 12.71 -25.84
C ARG A 76 -23.63 13.79 -26.37
N GLN A 77 -22.89 13.51 -27.45
CA GLN A 77 -21.81 14.37 -27.95
C GLN A 77 -20.69 14.57 -26.90
N ALA A 78 -20.56 13.64 -25.95
CA ALA A 78 -19.49 13.67 -24.96
C ALA A 78 -18.17 13.29 -25.63
N VAL A 79 -17.10 13.99 -25.29
CA VAL A 79 -15.72 13.65 -25.66
C VAL A 79 -15.39 12.33 -24.98
N ARG A 80 -15.15 11.28 -25.78
CA ARG A 80 -14.70 9.96 -25.30
C ARG A 80 -13.20 9.79 -25.46
N GLN A 81 -12.58 10.59 -26.32
CA GLN A 81 -11.15 10.65 -26.50
C GLN A 81 -10.77 12.04 -26.99
N ALA A 82 -9.71 12.61 -26.43
CA ALA A 82 -9.04 13.78 -26.96
C ALA A 82 -7.57 13.42 -27.20
N ARG A 83 -7.02 13.79 -28.37
CA ARG A 83 -5.63 13.55 -28.74
C ARG A 83 -4.96 14.86 -29.12
N VAL A 84 -3.73 15.05 -28.66
CA VAL A 84 -2.91 16.21 -28.99
C VAL A 84 -1.69 15.79 -29.77
N LYS A 85 -1.45 16.45 -30.90
CA LYS A 85 -0.20 16.30 -31.64
C LYS A 85 0.77 17.35 -31.11
N LEU A 86 1.90 16.89 -30.57
CA LEU A 86 2.95 17.76 -30.06
C LEU A 86 4.18 17.71 -30.94
N GLN A 87 4.98 18.76 -30.87
CA GLN A 87 6.39 18.74 -31.26
C GLN A 87 7.25 19.07 -30.03
N LEU A 88 8.14 18.15 -29.67
CA LEU A 88 9.08 18.28 -28.56
C LEU A 88 10.51 18.25 -29.09
N ASN A 89 11.25 19.35 -28.92
CA ASN A 89 12.62 19.49 -29.44
C ASN A 89 12.73 19.08 -30.93
N GLY A 90 11.73 19.43 -31.73
CA GLY A 90 11.64 19.09 -33.15
C GLY A 90 11.01 17.72 -33.46
N THR A 91 10.87 16.82 -32.49
CA THR A 91 10.27 15.48 -32.67
C THR A 91 8.76 15.51 -32.45
N SER A 92 7.97 15.00 -33.41
CA SER A 92 6.51 14.93 -33.27
C SER A 92 6.02 13.65 -32.61
N LEU A 93 4.99 13.76 -31.79
CA LEU A 93 4.24 12.62 -31.23
C LEU A 93 2.75 12.95 -31.08
N MET A 94 1.93 11.91 -30.98
CA MET A 94 0.52 12.02 -30.63
C MET A 94 0.32 11.49 -29.20
N LEU A 95 -0.37 12.24 -28.36
CA LEU A 95 -0.75 11.84 -27.00
C LEU A 95 -2.26 11.80 -26.87
N THR A 96 -2.78 10.82 -26.16
CA THR A 96 -4.18 10.83 -25.72
C THR A 96 -4.26 11.53 -24.37
N ALA A 97 -5.21 12.45 -24.21
CA ALA A 97 -5.45 13.16 -22.97
C ALA A 97 -5.88 12.18 -21.86
N ALA A 98 -5.34 12.37 -20.66
CA ALA A 98 -5.27 11.33 -19.64
C ALA A 98 -6.65 10.80 -19.21
N THR A 99 -6.90 9.53 -19.56
CA THR A 99 -7.87 8.61 -18.97
C THR A 99 -7.20 7.23 -19.00
N TYR A 100 -6.54 6.83 -17.91
CA TYR A 100 -5.68 5.63 -17.81
C TYR A 100 -4.38 5.63 -18.64
N HIS A 101 -4.01 6.76 -19.27
CA HIS A 101 -2.76 6.90 -20.01
C HIS A 101 -1.63 7.40 -19.11
N LEU A 102 -0.45 6.82 -19.26
CA LEU A 102 0.76 7.19 -18.53
C LEU A 102 1.67 8.11 -19.38
N PRO A 103 2.55 8.91 -18.74
CA PRO A 103 3.61 9.63 -19.45
C PRO A 103 4.44 8.73 -20.35
N VAL A 104 4.82 9.25 -21.52
CA VAL A 104 5.66 8.56 -22.50
C VAL A 104 7.01 9.23 -22.65
N SER A 105 8.05 8.43 -22.90
CA SER A 105 9.41 8.92 -23.14
C SER A 105 9.62 9.28 -24.61
N VAL A 106 10.08 10.50 -24.90
CA VAL A 106 10.39 10.98 -26.25
C VAL A 106 11.43 12.08 -26.17
N ALA A 107 12.39 12.12 -27.11
CA ALA A 107 13.40 13.18 -27.20
C ALA A 107 14.14 13.50 -25.88
N GLY A 108 14.42 12.48 -25.06
CA GLY A 108 15.13 12.62 -23.77
C GLY A 108 14.29 13.17 -22.62
N VAL A 109 12.98 13.36 -22.81
CA VAL A 109 12.04 13.81 -21.78
C VAL A 109 10.90 12.80 -21.62
N GLN A 110 10.14 12.92 -20.53
CA GLN A 110 8.83 12.27 -20.38
C GLN A 110 7.74 13.32 -20.51
N VAL A 111 6.64 12.98 -21.17
CA VAL A 111 5.53 13.91 -21.43
C VAL A 111 4.18 13.22 -21.32
N ASP A 112 3.18 13.96 -20.83
CA ASP A 112 1.77 13.61 -21.00
C ASP A 112 0.89 14.84 -21.27
N CYS A 113 -0.40 14.58 -21.50
CA CYS A 113 -1.44 15.60 -21.59
C CYS A 113 -2.57 15.24 -20.61
N PRO A 114 -2.68 15.86 -19.42
CA PRO A 114 -3.71 15.50 -18.45
C PRO A 114 -5.12 15.95 -18.84
N VAL A 115 -5.26 17.04 -19.61
CA VAL A 115 -6.57 17.64 -19.90
C VAL A 115 -6.51 18.54 -21.15
N THR A 116 -7.62 18.60 -21.88
CA THR A 116 -7.85 19.50 -23.03
C THR A 116 -9.11 20.35 -22.83
N GLY A 117 -9.26 21.39 -23.66
CA GLY A 117 -10.40 22.29 -23.65
C GLY A 117 -11.75 21.56 -23.83
N GLY A 118 -11.82 20.48 -24.60
CA GLY A 118 -13.07 19.73 -24.80
C GLY A 118 -13.72 19.20 -23.53
N TYR A 119 -12.93 18.92 -22.50
CA TYR A 119 -13.42 18.46 -21.20
C TYR A 119 -13.84 19.60 -20.26
N THR A 120 -13.43 20.85 -20.53
CA THR A 120 -13.73 22.02 -19.69
C THR A 120 -14.80 22.95 -20.28
N LEU A 121 -14.88 23.04 -21.62
CA LEU A 121 -15.72 23.98 -22.36
C LEU A 121 -17.24 23.85 -22.14
N PRO A 122 -17.82 22.65 -21.88
CA PRO A 122 -19.27 22.56 -21.66
C PRO A 122 -19.78 23.25 -20.37
N ASN A 123 -18.91 23.56 -19.41
CA ASN A 123 -19.29 24.29 -18.19
C ASN A 123 -18.16 25.20 -17.65
N PRO A 124 -17.95 26.38 -18.25
CA PRO A 124 -16.86 27.28 -17.89
C PRO A 124 -16.99 27.90 -16.49
N LYS A 125 -18.16 27.77 -15.83
CA LYS A 125 -18.38 28.27 -14.46
C LYS A 125 -17.71 27.38 -13.39
N ALA A 126 -17.37 26.14 -13.71
CA ALA A 126 -16.75 25.21 -12.76
C ALA A 126 -15.23 25.06 -12.95
N ASN A 127 -14.73 25.10 -14.20
CA ASN A 127 -13.33 24.87 -14.62
C ASN A 127 -12.40 24.25 -13.54
N PRO A 128 -12.65 23.01 -13.11
CA PRO A 128 -11.94 22.42 -11.97
C PRO A 128 -10.44 22.23 -12.27
N TRP A 129 -10.08 22.16 -13.54
CA TRP A 129 -8.71 22.02 -14.03
C TRP A 129 -7.93 23.34 -14.04
N GLY A 130 -8.60 24.50 -13.96
CA GLY A 130 -7.98 25.80 -14.14
C GLY A 130 -7.29 25.95 -15.51
N LEU A 131 -7.80 25.28 -16.56
CA LEU A 131 -7.27 25.35 -17.93
C LEU A 131 -8.08 26.36 -18.74
N TYR A 132 -7.39 27.31 -19.38
CA TYR A 132 -8.02 28.32 -20.26
C TYR A 132 -7.51 28.29 -21.70
N LYS A 133 -6.62 27.36 -22.02
CA LYS A 133 -6.10 27.10 -23.37
C LYS A 133 -6.55 25.71 -23.85
N ASP A 134 -6.12 25.32 -25.04
CA ASP A 134 -6.59 24.10 -25.69
C ASP A 134 -6.09 22.82 -25.01
N ALA A 135 -4.88 22.81 -24.44
CA ALA A 135 -4.35 21.66 -23.73
C ALA A 135 -3.36 22.04 -22.63
N ARG A 136 -3.32 21.24 -21.57
CA ARG A 136 -2.23 21.21 -20.59
C ARG A 136 -1.28 20.09 -20.95
N ILE A 137 0.02 20.39 -20.99
CA ILE A 137 1.10 19.43 -21.19
C ILE A 137 1.95 19.39 -19.92
N ARG A 138 2.30 18.19 -19.44
CA ARG A 138 3.25 18.01 -18.33
C ARG A 138 4.51 17.33 -18.82
N LEU A 139 5.65 17.73 -18.27
CA LEU A 139 6.97 17.30 -18.67
C LEU A 139 7.84 16.99 -17.45
N TRP A 140 8.68 15.97 -17.60
CA TRP A 140 9.73 15.58 -16.65
C TRP A 140 11.03 15.27 -17.40
N PRO A 141 12.19 15.35 -16.72
CA PRO A 141 13.41 14.79 -17.28
C PRO A 141 13.25 13.30 -17.64
N GLY A 142 13.97 12.85 -18.67
CA GLY A 142 13.94 11.46 -19.11
C GLY A 142 14.41 10.49 -18.01
N GLY A 143 13.64 9.43 -17.76
CA GLY A 143 13.98 8.38 -16.79
C GLY A 143 13.88 8.79 -15.31
N TRP A 144 13.50 10.04 -15.01
CA TRP A 144 13.25 10.49 -13.65
C TRP A 144 11.89 9.98 -13.14
N PRO A 145 11.72 9.83 -11.81
CA PRO A 145 10.42 9.53 -11.25
C PRO A 145 9.47 10.74 -11.42
N TRP A 146 8.16 10.48 -11.42
CA TRP A 146 7.16 11.53 -11.61
C TRP A 146 6.86 12.29 -10.32
N MET A 147 7.02 11.62 -9.17
CA MET A 147 7.08 12.22 -7.83
C MET A 147 8.44 11.95 -7.19
N ARG A 148 8.84 12.78 -6.21
CA ARG A 148 10.07 12.50 -5.46
C ARG A 148 9.90 11.17 -4.69
N PRO A 149 10.85 10.21 -4.80
CA PRO A 149 10.74 8.96 -4.06
C PRO A 149 10.63 9.20 -2.55
N GLY A 150 9.74 8.47 -1.90
CA GLY A 150 9.50 8.58 -0.46
C GLY A 150 8.63 9.77 -0.01
N THR A 151 8.07 10.56 -0.93
CA THR A 151 7.16 11.69 -0.59
C THR A 151 5.71 11.46 -1.00
N PHE A 152 5.41 10.36 -1.70
CA PHE A 152 4.06 10.06 -2.17
C PHE A 152 3.76 8.55 -2.14
N THR A 153 2.56 8.16 -1.69
CA THR A 153 2.06 6.78 -1.69
C THR A 153 0.65 6.66 -2.29
N CYS A 154 0.21 5.45 -2.63
CA CYS A 154 -1.16 5.19 -3.06
C CYS A 154 -2.14 5.44 -1.90
N PRO A 155 -3.24 6.20 -2.11
CA PRO A 155 -4.12 6.61 -1.01
C PRO A 155 -5.08 5.51 -0.52
N VAL A 156 -5.07 4.31 -1.13
CA VAL A 156 -5.92 3.17 -0.76
C VAL A 156 -5.11 1.90 -0.59
N ARG A 157 -5.41 1.11 0.44
CA ARG A 157 -4.76 -0.20 0.67
C ARG A 157 -5.53 -1.35 0.03
N GLN A 158 -5.40 -1.45 -1.28
CA GLN A 158 -5.97 -2.55 -2.06
C GLN A 158 -5.16 -2.82 -3.34
N ARG A 159 -5.44 -3.95 -3.99
CA ARG A 159 -4.92 -4.22 -5.34
C ARG A 159 -5.34 -3.12 -6.33
N TRP A 160 -4.50 -2.88 -7.33
CA TRP A 160 -4.84 -2.01 -8.45
C TRP A 160 -6.05 -2.53 -9.22
N LEU A 161 -6.96 -1.62 -9.60
CA LEU A 161 -8.13 -1.92 -10.43
C LEU A 161 -9.00 -3.09 -9.93
N VAL A 162 -9.10 -3.25 -8.60
CA VAL A 162 -9.84 -4.38 -7.98
C VAL A 162 -11.36 -4.29 -8.13
N SER A 163 -11.87 -3.09 -8.38
CA SER A 163 -13.28 -2.77 -8.65
C SER A 163 -13.36 -1.72 -9.75
N ASP A 164 -14.56 -1.25 -10.08
CA ASP A 164 -14.81 -0.11 -10.96
C ASP A 164 -13.97 1.09 -10.53
N THR A 165 -13.50 1.86 -11.50
CA THR A 165 -12.86 3.16 -11.29
C THR A 165 -13.44 4.16 -12.26
N GLN A 166 -13.31 5.42 -11.91
CA GLN A 166 -13.58 6.53 -12.82
C GLN A 166 -12.40 7.47 -12.73
N MET A 167 -11.57 7.50 -13.77
CA MET A 167 -10.36 8.32 -13.78
C MET A 167 -10.64 9.65 -14.49
N ALA A 168 -9.73 10.60 -14.32
CA ALA A 168 -9.84 11.94 -14.88
C ALA A 168 -10.38 11.95 -16.33
N ASN A 169 -11.27 12.91 -16.59
CA ASN A 169 -11.93 13.17 -17.87
C ASN A 169 -12.92 12.09 -18.33
N GLU A 170 -13.07 10.98 -17.60
CA GLU A 170 -14.09 9.99 -17.90
C GLU A 170 -15.49 10.58 -17.66
N PRO A 171 -16.43 10.50 -18.63
CA PRO A 171 -17.82 10.88 -18.39
C PRO A 171 -18.38 10.09 -17.21
N THR A 172 -19.02 10.79 -16.29
CA THR A 172 -19.67 10.13 -15.15
C THR A 172 -20.76 9.16 -15.63
N PHE A 173 -20.73 7.92 -15.15
CA PHE A 173 -21.64 6.87 -15.63
C PHE A 173 -22.34 6.08 -14.54
N VAL A 174 -21.71 5.95 -13.37
CA VAL A 174 -22.21 5.07 -12.29
C VAL A 174 -23.56 5.56 -11.74
N ASN A 175 -23.77 6.88 -11.68
CA ASN A 175 -24.96 7.50 -11.09
C ASN A 175 -26.15 7.69 -12.04
N GLY A 176 -26.06 7.26 -13.31
CA GLY A 176 -27.15 7.50 -14.27
C GLY A 176 -27.05 8.79 -15.07
N ASP A 177 -25.85 9.38 -15.13
CA ASP A 177 -25.60 10.62 -15.85
C ASP A 177 -25.52 10.41 -17.39
N GLU A 178 -25.29 9.17 -17.83
CA GLU A 178 -25.24 8.76 -19.25
C GLU A 178 -26.64 8.63 -19.88
N ARG A 179 -27.35 9.76 -20.03
CA ARG A 179 -28.68 9.81 -20.67
C ARG A 179 -28.60 10.25 -22.13
N PRO A 180 -29.22 9.53 -23.09
CA PRO A 180 -29.27 9.98 -24.48
C PRO A 180 -29.91 11.36 -24.60
N GLY A 181 -29.35 12.23 -25.44
CA GLY A 181 -29.82 13.60 -25.64
C GLY A 181 -29.39 14.61 -24.57
N HIS A 182 -28.84 14.17 -23.42
CA HIS A 182 -28.30 15.07 -22.40
C HIS A 182 -26.84 15.45 -22.74
N THR A 183 -26.66 16.65 -23.29
CA THR A 183 -25.37 17.19 -23.76
C THR A 183 -24.60 18.01 -22.72
N ASN A 184 -25.19 18.29 -21.55
CA ASN A 184 -24.45 18.82 -20.41
C ASN A 184 -23.70 17.66 -19.74
N ILE A 185 -22.40 17.54 -20.03
CA ILE A 185 -21.57 16.42 -19.59
C ILE A 185 -20.82 16.81 -18.34
N TYR A 186 -21.00 16.02 -17.28
CA TYR A 186 -20.08 16.02 -16.16
C TYR A 186 -18.94 15.04 -16.44
N TYR A 187 -17.80 15.59 -16.87
CA TYR A 187 -16.54 14.85 -16.90
C TYR A 187 -15.98 14.79 -15.49
N HIS A 188 -15.67 13.59 -15.04
CA HIS A 188 -15.07 13.39 -13.74
C HIS A 188 -13.74 14.13 -13.65
N TYR A 189 -13.53 14.83 -12.53
CA TYR A 189 -12.26 15.43 -12.18
C TYR A 189 -11.73 14.70 -10.96
N GLY A 190 -10.47 14.29 -10.97
CA GLY A 190 -9.91 13.43 -9.93
C GLY A 190 -9.79 11.98 -10.32
N LEU A 191 -9.64 11.14 -9.30
CA LEU A 191 -9.57 9.68 -9.42
C LEU A 191 -10.56 9.04 -8.44
N ASP A 192 -11.43 8.19 -8.96
CA ASP A 192 -12.29 7.34 -8.13
C ASP A 192 -11.74 5.92 -8.06
N PHE A 193 -11.35 5.49 -6.87
CA PHE A 193 -10.95 4.13 -6.57
C PHE A 193 -12.12 3.38 -5.93
N GLY A 194 -12.82 2.54 -6.70
CA GLY A 194 -13.88 1.69 -6.16
C GLY A 194 -13.34 0.67 -5.16
N GLY A 195 -14.15 0.33 -4.15
CA GLY A 195 -13.74 -0.61 -3.10
C GLY A 195 -14.91 -1.14 -2.27
N ALA A 196 -14.64 -2.13 -1.45
CA ALA A 196 -15.64 -2.69 -0.55
C ALA A 196 -15.91 -1.70 0.60
N GLU A 197 -17.11 -1.12 0.63
CA GLU A 197 -17.54 -0.12 1.62
C GLU A 197 -17.18 -0.54 3.05
N GLY A 198 -16.44 0.30 3.77
CA GLY A 198 -16.06 0.09 5.16
C GLY A 198 -15.00 -0.98 5.42
N LEU A 199 -14.43 -1.57 4.35
CA LEU A 199 -13.43 -2.63 4.46
C LEU A 199 -12.09 -2.26 3.82
N VAL A 200 -12.00 -1.09 3.19
CA VAL A 200 -10.80 -0.58 2.53
C VAL A 200 -10.27 0.62 3.29
N GLU A 201 -9.01 0.55 3.70
CA GLU A 201 -8.32 1.64 4.40
C GLU A 201 -7.92 2.74 3.41
N VAL A 202 -8.20 3.98 3.80
CA VAL A 202 -7.70 5.19 3.15
C VAL A 202 -6.56 5.74 3.98
N VAL A 203 -5.44 6.04 3.32
CA VAL A 203 -4.21 6.53 3.96
C VAL A 203 -3.78 7.87 3.37
N SER A 204 -2.99 8.62 4.13
CA SER A 204 -2.40 9.86 3.65
C SER A 204 -1.41 9.56 2.53
N ALA A 205 -1.67 10.10 1.35
CA ALA A 205 -0.78 9.96 0.20
C ALA A 205 0.55 10.68 0.41
N THR A 206 0.66 11.61 1.36
CA THR A 206 1.85 12.44 1.59
C THR A 206 2.00 12.81 3.07
N ASP A 207 3.16 13.31 3.46
CA ASP A 207 3.32 14.04 4.72
C ASP A 207 2.61 15.40 4.61
N GLY A 208 1.92 15.84 5.66
CA GLY A 208 1.25 17.14 5.59
C GLY A 208 0.50 17.57 6.83
N LEU A 209 -0.13 18.75 6.72
CA LEU A 209 -1.04 19.30 7.70
C LEU A 209 -2.48 19.05 7.24
N VAL A 210 -3.30 18.43 8.09
CA VAL A 210 -4.74 18.32 7.87
C VAL A 210 -5.35 19.71 8.05
N VAL A 211 -5.76 20.33 6.95
CA VAL A 211 -6.34 21.68 6.93
C VAL A 211 -7.86 21.66 6.96
N SER A 212 -8.47 20.53 6.62
CA SER A 212 -9.89 20.28 6.84
C SER A 212 -10.16 18.80 7.06
N ALA A 213 -11.07 18.50 7.98
CA ALA A 213 -11.56 17.16 8.25
C ALA A 213 -12.94 17.24 8.90
N ALA A 214 -13.83 16.31 8.56
CA ALA A 214 -15.13 16.15 9.20
C ALA A 214 -15.95 17.46 9.28
N GLY A 215 -15.97 18.24 8.20
CA GLY A 215 -16.73 19.49 8.09
C GLY A 215 -16.06 20.71 8.75
N GLN A 216 -14.90 20.55 9.38
CA GLN A 216 -14.14 21.65 9.98
C GLN A 216 -13.00 22.09 9.06
N THR A 217 -12.70 23.39 9.06
CA THR A 217 -11.54 23.96 8.36
C THR A 217 -10.67 24.69 9.38
N LEU A 218 -9.36 24.47 9.30
CA LEU A 218 -8.37 25.14 10.13
C LEU A 218 -8.35 26.65 9.83
N ALA A 219 -8.22 27.48 10.86
CA ALA A 219 -8.11 28.93 10.70
C ALA A 219 -6.94 29.32 9.77
N GLY A 220 -7.15 30.31 8.92
CA GLY A 220 -6.15 30.76 7.92
C GLY A 220 -6.25 30.08 6.55
N TYR A 221 -7.15 29.11 6.36
CA TYR A 221 -7.34 28.39 5.09
C TYR A 221 -8.66 28.73 4.37
N ALA A 222 -9.25 29.91 4.65
CA ALA A 222 -10.51 30.33 4.03
C ALA A 222 -10.40 30.57 2.52
N ASP A 223 -9.28 31.14 2.04
CA ASP A 223 -9.02 31.42 0.62
C ASP A 223 -8.34 30.24 -0.14
N SER A 224 -8.48 29.04 0.42
CA SER A 224 -7.91 27.80 -0.12
C SER A 224 -8.92 27.04 -1.00
N PRO A 225 -8.49 26.01 -1.74
CA PRO A 225 -9.41 25.15 -2.50
C PRO A 225 -10.27 24.23 -1.61
N VAL A 226 -10.16 24.30 -0.28
CA VAL A 226 -10.93 23.49 0.67
C VAL A 226 -12.44 23.73 0.52
N ARG A 227 -13.20 22.64 0.49
CA ARG A 227 -14.67 22.61 0.56
C ARG A 227 -15.08 21.64 1.68
N PRO A 228 -15.29 22.12 2.91
CA PRO A 228 -15.45 21.23 4.06
C PRO A 228 -16.75 20.41 3.97
N ARG A 229 -16.66 19.10 4.22
CA ARG A 229 -17.80 18.20 4.41
C ARG A 229 -17.45 17.14 5.46
N ALA A 230 -18.46 16.52 6.05
CA ALA A 230 -18.29 15.47 7.07
C ALA A 230 -17.49 14.26 6.56
N ASP A 231 -17.63 13.93 5.28
CA ASP A 231 -17.01 12.78 4.59
C ASP A 231 -15.68 13.11 3.89
N VAL A 232 -15.11 14.30 4.13
CA VAL A 232 -13.97 14.83 3.38
C VAL A 232 -12.80 15.22 4.29
N ILE A 233 -11.59 14.94 3.80
CA ILE A 233 -10.33 15.38 4.37
C ILE A 233 -9.57 16.19 3.30
N TYR A 234 -8.95 17.30 3.72
CA TYR A 234 -7.93 18.01 2.97
C TYR A 234 -6.61 18.06 3.73
N ILE A 235 -5.53 17.68 3.05
CA ILE A 235 -4.16 17.76 3.56
C ILE A 235 -3.37 18.71 2.67
N VAL A 236 -2.57 19.59 3.26
CA VAL A 236 -1.59 20.40 2.53
C VAL A 236 -0.18 19.90 2.82
N ASP A 237 0.62 19.69 1.78
CA ASP A 237 2.02 19.26 1.89
C ASP A 237 3.01 20.44 1.90
N GLU A 238 4.30 20.14 1.90
CA GLU A 238 5.38 21.12 1.83
C GLU A 238 5.47 21.88 0.49
N LEU A 239 4.90 21.34 -0.59
CA LEU A 239 4.80 21.99 -1.90
C LEU A 239 3.63 22.97 -1.96
N GLY A 240 2.79 23.01 -0.91
CA GLY A 240 1.54 23.77 -0.90
C GLY A 240 0.45 23.14 -1.76
N TRP A 241 0.56 21.85 -2.08
CA TRP A 241 -0.45 21.10 -2.82
C TRP A 241 -1.50 20.58 -1.86
N TYR A 242 -2.76 20.63 -2.28
CA TYR A 242 -3.90 20.18 -1.48
C TYR A 242 -4.37 18.82 -1.97
N TYR A 243 -4.40 17.84 -1.07
CA TYR A 243 -4.83 16.48 -1.30
C TYR A 243 -6.21 16.29 -0.70
N ARG A 244 -7.20 15.98 -1.53
CA ARG A 244 -8.58 15.79 -1.11
C ARG A 244 -8.91 14.30 -1.11
N TYR A 245 -9.55 13.85 -0.04
CA TYR A 245 -10.07 12.50 0.13
C TYR A 245 -11.55 12.63 0.44
N SER A 246 -12.44 12.07 -0.38
CA SER A 246 -13.89 12.21 -0.20
C SER A 246 -14.62 10.88 -0.15
N HIS A 247 -15.89 10.94 0.26
CA HIS A 247 -16.80 9.80 0.37
C HIS A 247 -16.43 8.80 1.45
N LEU A 248 -15.64 9.23 2.44
CA LEU A 248 -15.20 8.40 3.56
C LEU A 248 -16.38 7.95 4.43
N GLN A 249 -16.38 6.68 4.81
CA GLN A 249 -17.31 6.16 5.83
C GLN A 249 -16.88 6.59 7.23
N THR A 250 -15.57 6.59 7.50
CA THR A 250 -15.00 7.08 8.75
C THR A 250 -13.92 8.11 8.47
N VAL A 251 -13.82 9.11 9.34
CA VAL A 251 -12.74 10.10 9.36
C VAL A 251 -12.06 10.00 10.72
N GLU A 252 -10.78 9.65 10.72
CA GLU A 252 -10.01 9.29 11.92
C GLU A 252 -8.92 10.34 12.25
N VAL A 253 -8.95 11.48 11.55
CA VAL A 253 -8.04 12.63 11.76
C VAL A 253 -8.82 13.91 12.00
N ARG A 254 -8.14 14.93 12.52
CA ARG A 254 -8.74 16.24 12.82
C ARG A 254 -7.97 17.40 12.17
N ALA A 255 -8.66 18.50 11.91
CA ALA A 255 -8.02 19.74 11.45
C ALA A 255 -6.92 20.18 12.44
N GLY A 256 -5.77 20.62 11.92
CA GLY A 256 -4.59 20.97 12.69
C GLY A 256 -3.64 19.81 13.00
N GLN A 257 -4.05 18.56 12.76
CA GLN A 257 -3.18 17.40 12.92
C GLN A 257 -2.12 17.35 11.81
N ARG A 258 -0.85 17.09 12.17
CA ARG A 258 0.16 16.66 11.20
C ARG A 258 0.05 15.16 10.99
N VAL A 259 0.08 14.75 9.73
CA VAL A 259 0.02 13.35 9.34
C VAL A 259 1.24 12.99 8.52
N ARG A 260 1.60 11.71 8.58
CA ARG A 260 2.68 11.14 7.78
C ARG A 260 2.12 10.35 6.60
N MET A 261 2.87 10.29 5.51
CA MET A 261 2.61 9.42 4.37
C MET A 261 2.38 7.98 4.86
N GLY A 262 1.31 7.35 4.38
CA GLY A 262 0.90 6.00 4.77
C GLY A 262 0.08 5.92 6.06
N GLN A 263 -0.01 7.00 6.85
CA GLN A 263 -0.87 7.05 8.04
C GLN A 263 -2.33 6.88 7.66
N ARG A 264 -3.05 6.02 8.39
CA ARG A 264 -4.49 5.82 8.21
C ARG A 264 -5.27 7.10 8.48
N LEU A 265 -6.20 7.40 7.56
CA LEU A 265 -7.09 8.56 7.60
C LEU A 265 -8.55 8.16 7.90
N GLY A 266 -8.92 6.93 7.57
CA GLY A 266 -10.28 6.42 7.71
C GLY A 266 -10.58 5.26 6.77
N LEU A 267 -11.87 4.98 6.58
CA LEU A 267 -12.36 3.91 5.73
C LEU A 267 -13.09 4.46 4.51
N LEU A 268 -12.87 3.82 3.37
CA LEU A 268 -13.58 4.08 2.11
C LEU A 268 -15.08 3.85 2.31
N GLY A 269 -15.90 4.78 1.85
CA GLY A 269 -17.35 4.72 1.97
C GLY A 269 -18.07 5.13 0.71
N LYS A 270 -19.33 5.53 0.88
CA LYS A 270 -20.22 6.10 -0.14
C LYS A 270 -20.93 7.35 0.37
N GLU A 271 -20.33 8.07 1.30
CA GLU A 271 -20.96 9.23 1.93
C GLU A 271 -20.94 10.47 1.03
N GLY A 272 -21.70 11.51 1.37
CA GLY A 272 -21.68 12.79 0.65
C GLY A 272 -22.11 12.69 -0.82
N GLY A 273 -21.40 13.33 -1.73
CA GLY A 273 -21.80 13.40 -3.15
C GLY A 273 -21.54 12.15 -4.02
N SER A 274 -21.42 10.96 -3.43
CA SER A 274 -20.95 9.74 -4.12
C SER A 274 -21.94 9.15 -5.12
N GLY A 275 -23.22 9.51 -4.99
CA GLY A 275 -24.34 8.89 -5.70
C GLY A 275 -24.69 7.45 -5.25
N GLY A 276 -24.13 7.02 -4.11
CA GLY A 276 -24.44 5.74 -3.46
C GLY A 276 -23.51 4.60 -3.88
N TRP A 277 -22.50 4.92 -4.69
CA TRP A 277 -21.41 4.02 -5.07
C TRP A 277 -20.23 4.17 -4.09
N ALA A 278 -19.69 3.05 -3.61
CA ALA A 278 -18.57 3.07 -2.68
C ALA A 278 -17.21 3.22 -3.40
N HIS A 279 -16.53 4.34 -3.15
CA HIS A 279 -15.23 4.67 -3.72
C HIS A 279 -14.49 5.72 -2.88
N LEU A 280 -13.18 5.81 -3.05
CA LEU A 280 -12.42 7.00 -2.68
C LEU A 280 -12.36 7.92 -3.89
N HIS A 281 -12.92 9.13 -3.79
CA HIS A 281 -12.58 10.23 -4.71
C HIS A 281 -11.34 10.94 -4.18
N PHE A 282 -10.29 10.96 -5.01
CA PHE A 282 -8.98 11.54 -4.70
C PHE A 282 -8.58 12.62 -5.71
N ASP A 283 -8.27 13.82 -5.22
CA ASP A 283 -7.78 14.94 -6.03
C ASP A 283 -6.47 15.51 -5.47
N ILE A 284 -5.61 16.00 -6.35
CA ILE A 284 -4.53 16.92 -6.00
C ILE A 284 -4.86 18.28 -6.60
N THR A 285 -4.83 19.35 -5.82
CA THR A 285 -5.07 20.73 -6.28
C THR A 285 -3.84 21.59 -6.04
N ARG A 286 -3.40 22.31 -7.06
CA ARG A 286 -2.31 23.29 -6.97
C ARG A 286 -2.57 24.51 -7.85
N ARG A 287 -1.68 25.51 -7.78
CA ARG A 287 -1.67 26.62 -8.74
C ARG A 287 -1.20 26.12 -10.11
N GLN A 288 -2.03 26.32 -11.12
CA GLN A 288 -1.78 25.87 -12.49
C GLN A 288 -1.07 26.97 -13.30
N PRO A 289 -0.58 26.69 -14.54
CA PRO A 289 0.07 27.71 -15.39
C PRO A 289 -0.76 28.97 -15.62
N SER A 290 -2.09 28.84 -15.57
CA SER A 290 -3.05 29.95 -15.60
C SER A 290 -3.04 30.87 -14.37
N GLY A 291 -2.32 30.50 -13.31
CA GLY A 291 -2.26 31.23 -12.04
C GLY A 291 -3.42 30.95 -11.07
N VAL A 292 -4.46 30.22 -11.49
CA VAL A 292 -5.59 29.84 -10.63
C VAL A 292 -5.38 28.47 -9.98
N TRP A 293 -6.17 28.16 -8.95
CA TRP A 293 -6.26 26.80 -8.42
C TRP A 293 -6.87 25.87 -9.47
N GLY A 294 -6.30 24.70 -9.64
CA GLY A 294 -6.88 23.66 -10.49
C GLY A 294 -6.31 22.28 -10.18
N ILE A 295 -7.03 21.25 -10.61
CA ILE A 295 -6.64 19.85 -10.42
C ILE A 295 -5.32 19.56 -11.15
N GLU A 296 -4.39 18.97 -10.40
CA GLU A 296 -3.25 18.24 -10.91
C GLU A 296 -3.67 16.78 -11.02
N GLU A 297 -3.73 16.27 -12.25
CA GLU A 297 -4.14 14.90 -12.55
C GLU A 297 -3.19 13.92 -11.83
N ALA A 298 -3.72 12.98 -11.04
CA ALA A 298 -2.90 12.20 -10.11
C ALA A 298 -2.61 10.77 -10.57
N TYR A 299 -3.18 10.30 -11.69
CA TYR A 299 -3.14 8.89 -12.10
C TYR A 299 -1.70 8.38 -12.25
N ALA A 300 -0.85 9.15 -12.92
CA ALA A 300 0.56 8.82 -13.09
C ALA A 300 1.28 8.67 -11.72
N TYR A 301 1.07 9.62 -10.82
CA TYR A 301 1.70 9.63 -9.49
C TYR A 301 1.26 8.44 -8.64
N VAL A 302 -0.05 8.16 -8.62
CA VAL A 302 -0.62 7.06 -7.85
C VAL A 302 -0.21 5.70 -8.44
N TRP A 303 -0.17 5.58 -9.77
CA TRP A 303 0.35 4.40 -10.46
C TRP A 303 1.81 4.12 -10.11
N GLU A 304 2.69 5.13 -10.21
CA GLU A 304 4.11 4.98 -9.89
C GLU A 304 4.30 4.57 -8.42
N ALA A 305 3.61 5.23 -7.50
CA ALA A 305 3.66 4.91 -6.08
C ALA A 305 3.20 3.47 -5.80
N TRP A 306 2.04 3.06 -6.34
CA TRP A 306 1.52 1.70 -6.17
C TRP A 306 2.45 0.66 -6.78
N ARG A 307 2.98 0.90 -8.00
CA ARG A 307 3.94 0.01 -8.65
C ARG A 307 5.22 -0.14 -7.83
N ASN A 308 5.73 0.95 -7.26
CA ASN A 308 6.95 0.93 -6.47
C ASN A 308 6.76 0.19 -5.15
N GLU A 309 5.59 0.31 -4.52
CA GLU A 309 5.26 -0.40 -3.28
C GLU A 309 4.99 -1.89 -3.48
N TYR A 310 4.13 -2.25 -4.44
CA TYR A 310 3.65 -3.63 -4.60
C TYR A 310 4.42 -4.45 -5.64
N ARG A 311 5.28 -3.80 -6.44
CA ARG A 311 6.12 -4.44 -7.48
C ARG A 311 5.39 -5.48 -8.34
N PRO A 312 4.20 -5.14 -8.91
CA PRO A 312 3.47 -6.05 -9.79
C PRO A 312 4.33 -6.45 -10.99
N LYS A 313 4.15 -7.67 -11.49
CA LYS A 313 4.88 -8.13 -12.68
C LYS A 313 4.08 -7.92 -13.98
N LEU A 314 2.76 -7.94 -13.90
CA LEU A 314 1.84 -7.82 -15.02
C LEU A 314 0.52 -7.20 -14.54
N VAL A 315 -0.03 -6.27 -15.30
CA VAL A 315 -1.30 -5.58 -15.03
C VAL A 315 -2.10 -5.49 -16.32
N ALA A 316 -3.32 -6.02 -16.32
CA ALA A 316 -4.29 -5.81 -17.39
C ALA A 316 -5.00 -4.47 -17.19
N VAL A 317 -5.29 -3.75 -18.29
CA VAL A 317 -6.06 -2.50 -18.26
C VAL A 317 -7.04 -2.47 -19.43
N ALA A 318 -8.33 -2.66 -19.15
CA ALA A 318 -9.43 -2.75 -20.11
C ALA A 318 -10.37 -1.51 -20.07
N ARG A 319 -9.93 -0.45 -19.39
CA ARG A 319 -10.68 0.79 -19.08
C ARG A 319 -10.38 1.91 -20.08
N PRO A 320 -11.14 3.02 -20.17
CA PRO A 320 -12.36 3.38 -19.41
C PRO A 320 -13.61 2.56 -19.76
N HIS A 321 -14.74 2.85 -19.11
CA HIS A 321 -16.05 2.35 -19.55
C HIS A 321 -16.40 2.84 -20.97
N GLN A 322 -17.29 2.11 -21.63
CA GLN A 322 -17.82 2.43 -22.95
C GLN A 322 -19.33 2.67 -22.89
N LEU A 323 -19.82 3.57 -23.74
CA LEU A 323 -21.24 3.83 -23.97
C LEU A 323 -21.59 3.56 -25.42
N ALA A 324 -22.70 2.85 -25.65
CA ALA A 324 -23.17 2.56 -26.99
C ALA A 324 -24.69 2.52 -27.08
N ALA A 325 -25.20 2.79 -28.28
CA ALA A 325 -26.57 2.42 -28.64
C ALA A 325 -26.64 0.92 -28.96
N VAL A 326 -27.82 0.32 -28.79
CA VAL A 326 -28.10 -1.01 -29.36
C VAL A 326 -27.75 -1.02 -30.86
N GLY A 327 -27.00 -2.04 -31.29
CA GLY A 327 -26.56 -2.22 -32.68
C GLY A 327 -25.35 -1.38 -33.10
N ALA A 328 -24.87 -0.44 -32.27
CA ALA A 328 -23.66 0.32 -32.57
C ALA A 328 -22.39 -0.51 -32.30
N PRO A 329 -21.31 -0.31 -33.09
CA PRO A 329 -20.01 -0.91 -32.79
C PRO A 329 -19.35 -0.24 -31.58
N VAL A 330 -18.71 -1.05 -30.74
CA VAL A 330 -17.93 -0.64 -29.57
C VAL A 330 -16.50 -1.13 -29.74
N VAL A 331 -15.54 -0.25 -29.45
CA VAL A 331 -14.11 -0.59 -29.41
C VAL A 331 -13.70 -0.81 -27.97
N LEU A 332 -13.12 -1.98 -27.69
CA LEU A 332 -12.50 -2.30 -26.41
C LEU A 332 -10.99 -2.27 -26.61
N ASP A 333 -10.27 -1.65 -25.68
CA ASP A 333 -8.83 -1.41 -25.81
C ASP A 333 -8.07 -1.81 -24.55
N GLY A 334 -7.30 -2.89 -24.69
CA GLY A 334 -6.43 -3.48 -23.70
C GLY A 334 -4.97 -3.01 -23.80
N SER A 335 -4.63 -2.17 -24.80
CA SER A 335 -3.24 -1.78 -25.08
C SER A 335 -2.55 -1.02 -23.95
N LYS A 336 -3.32 -0.50 -22.98
CA LYS A 336 -2.85 0.15 -21.76
C LYS A 336 -2.33 -0.82 -20.70
N SER A 337 -2.45 -2.12 -20.93
CA SER A 337 -1.89 -3.17 -20.08
C SER A 337 -0.36 -3.05 -20.01
N TRP A 338 0.22 -3.39 -18.86
CA TRP A 338 1.61 -3.14 -18.55
C TRP A 338 2.32 -4.39 -18.00
N SER A 339 3.60 -4.54 -18.35
CA SER A 339 4.48 -5.61 -17.85
C SER A 339 5.81 -5.01 -17.40
N ALA A 340 6.35 -5.50 -16.28
CA ALA A 340 7.56 -4.97 -15.67
C ALA A 340 8.80 -5.06 -16.58
N ASP A 341 8.82 -6.02 -17.49
CA ASP A 341 9.90 -6.26 -18.45
C ASP A 341 9.44 -6.11 -19.92
N ASN A 342 8.35 -5.37 -20.15
CA ASN A 342 7.77 -5.11 -21.47
C ASN A 342 7.53 -6.38 -22.30
N SER A 343 6.99 -7.43 -21.67
CA SER A 343 6.96 -8.78 -22.26
C SER A 343 5.56 -9.35 -22.49
N ILE A 344 4.52 -8.51 -22.63
CA ILE A 344 3.17 -8.99 -22.96
C ILE A 344 3.20 -9.68 -24.33
N MET A 345 2.80 -10.95 -24.37
CA MET A 345 2.78 -11.79 -25.58
C MET A 345 1.36 -12.00 -26.13
N GLU A 346 0.36 -12.03 -25.25
CA GLU A 346 -1.01 -12.31 -25.64
C GLU A 346 -2.01 -11.37 -24.95
N TYR A 347 -3.00 -10.93 -25.74
CA TYR A 347 -4.24 -10.32 -25.30
C TYR A 347 -5.39 -11.21 -25.74
N ARG A 348 -6.24 -11.63 -24.79
CA ARG A 348 -7.40 -12.46 -25.06
C ARG A 348 -8.63 -11.86 -24.40
N TRP A 349 -9.64 -11.57 -25.21
CA TRP A 349 -10.94 -11.09 -24.78
C TRP A 349 -11.93 -12.25 -24.69
N HIS A 350 -12.65 -12.33 -23.58
CA HIS A 350 -13.79 -13.23 -23.39
C HIS A 350 -15.05 -12.40 -23.18
N PHE A 351 -16.08 -12.71 -23.97
CA PHE A 351 -17.30 -11.93 -24.01
C PHE A 351 -18.45 -12.63 -23.30
N SER A 352 -19.41 -11.82 -22.87
CA SER A 352 -20.60 -12.25 -22.13
C SER A 352 -21.52 -13.19 -22.93
N ASP A 353 -21.35 -13.28 -24.25
CA ASP A 353 -22.05 -14.24 -25.12
C ASP A 353 -21.30 -15.57 -25.30
N GLY A 354 -20.16 -15.75 -24.61
CA GLY A 354 -19.32 -16.94 -24.67
C GLY A 354 -18.27 -16.93 -25.80
N THR A 355 -18.27 -15.91 -26.67
CA THR A 355 -17.26 -15.80 -27.75
C THR A 355 -15.94 -15.23 -27.23
N THR A 356 -14.87 -15.40 -28.02
CA THR A 356 -13.53 -14.89 -27.68
C THR A 356 -12.83 -14.29 -28.88
N THR A 357 -12.00 -13.27 -28.65
CA THR A 357 -11.14 -12.65 -29.67
C THR A 357 -9.73 -12.42 -29.13
N SER A 358 -8.73 -12.48 -30.01
CA SER A 358 -7.35 -12.16 -29.68
C SER A 358 -6.94 -10.78 -30.20
N GLY A 359 -6.01 -10.14 -29.50
CA GLY A 359 -5.43 -8.85 -29.89
C GLY A 359 -5.70 -7.75 -28.86
N PRO A 360 -4.89 -6.69 -28.87
CA PRO A 360 -5.01 -5.60 -27.89
C PRO A 360 -6.29 -4.79 -28.06
N VAL A 361 -6.90 -4.79 -29.24
CA VAL A 361 -8.15 -4.10 -29.56
C VAL A 361 -9.18 -5.11 -30.04
N ALA A 362 -10.41 -5.01 -29.53
CA ALA A 362 -11.54 -5.84 -29.95
C ALA A 362 -12.77 -5.00 -30.32
N TRP A 363 -13.57 -5.51 -31.26
CA TRP A 363 -14.82 -4.90 -31.71
C TRP A 363 -16.02 -5.71 -31.25
N ARG A 364 -17.06 -5.02 -30.77
CA ARG A 364 -18.29 -5.65 -30.28
C ARG A 364 -19.53 -4.90 -30.73
N THR A 365 -20.64 -5.63 -30.84
CA THR A 365 -21.98 -5.08 -31.05
C THR A 365 -22.94 -5.78 -30.12
N TYR A 366 -23.85 -5.01 -29.53
CA TYR A 366 -24.81 -5.51 -28.55
C TYR A 366 -26.23 -5.27 -29.04
N HIS A 367 -27.06 -6.30 -28.98
CA HIS A 367 -28.43 -6.26 -29.50
C HIS A 367 -29.49 -6.02 -28.41
N ARG A 368 -29.08 -5.95 -27.13
CA ARG A 368 -29.97 -5.69 -26.00
C ARG A 368 -29.39 -4.61 -25.08
N PRO A 369 -30.22 -3.69 -24.59
CA PRO A 369 -29.81 -2.77 -23.54
C PRO A 369 -29.36 -3.52 -22.29
N GLY A 370 -28.35 -2.99 -21.60
CA GLY A 370 -27.75 -3.65 -20.45
C GLY A 370 -26.40 -3.04 -20.06
N THR A 371 -25.85 -3.54 -18.97
CA THR A 371 -24.45 -3.29 -18.58
C THR A 371 -23.68 -4.59 -18.68
N TYR A 372 -22.70 -4.61 -19.58
CA TYR A 372 -21.82 -5.74 -19.83
C TYR A 372 -20.46 -5.51 -19.16
N SER A 373 -19.79 -6.59 -18.82
CA SER A 373 -18.45 -6.60 -18.21
C SER A 373 -17.61 -7.62 -18.97
N GLU A 374 -16.90 -7.16 -19.99
CA GLU A 374 -16.11 -8.02 -20.88
C GLU A 374 -14.71 -8.24 -20.33
N VAL A 375 -14.23 -9.48 -20.38
CA VAL A 375 -13.02 -9.90 -19.69
C VAL A 375 -11.81 -9.78 -20.61
N LEU A 376 -10.81 -9.00 -20.20
CA LEU A 376 -9.48 -9.02 -20.80
C LEU A 376 -8.58 -9.91 -19.96
N LYS A 377 -7.93 -10.89 -20.60
CA LYS A 377 -6.77 -11.61 -20.07
C LYS A 377 -5.54 -11.20 -20.85
N VAL A 378 -4.48 -10.79 -20.15
CA VAL A 378 -3.14 -10.60 -20.74
C VAL A 378 -2.21 -11.68 -20.24
N THR A 379 -1.26 -12.11 -21.07
CA THR A 379 -0.24 -13.10 -20.70
C THR A 379 1.13 -12.65 -21.19
N ASP A 380 2.15 -12.77 -20.35
CA ASP A 380 3.52 -12.37 -20.66
C ASP A 380 4.42 -13.56 -21.03
N ARG A 381 5.67 -13.27 -21.43
CA ARG A 381 6.64 -14.29 -21.87
C ARG A 381 7.00 -15.33 -20.80
N HIS A 382 6.71 -15.06 -19.53
CA HIS A 382 6.95 -15.97 -18.41
C HIS A 382 5.71 -16.81 -18.09
N GLY A 383 4.65 -16.70 -18.89
CA GLY A 383 3.38 -17.40 -18.68
C GLY A 383 2.53 -16.81 -17.55
N ARG A 384 2.89 -15.64 -17.00
CA ARG A 384 2.07 -14.97 -15.99
C ARG A 384 0.84 -14.37 -16.66
N ALA A 385 -0.29 -14.40 -15.97
CA ALA A 385 -1.54 -13.85 -16.47
C ALA A 385 -2.10 -12.76 -15.53
N ALA A 386 -2.79 -11.79 -16.12
CA ALA A 386 -3.54 -10.77 -15.39
C ALA A 386 -4.88 -10.49 -16.08
N TRP A 387 -5.86 -10.04 -15.29
CA TRP A 387 -7.22 -9.79 -15.76
C TRP A 387 -7.72 -8.40 -15.36
N ASP A 388 -8.51 -7.79 -16.23
CA ASP A 388 -9.31 -6.58 -15.98
C ASP A 388 -10.57 -6.64 -16.85
N PHE A 389 -11.52 -5.75 -16.59
CA PHE A 389 -12.86 -5.82 -17.15
C PHE A 389 -13.28 -4.52 -17.82
N ALA A 390 -13.75 -4.61 -19.07
CA ALA A 390 -14.32 -3.47 -19.78
C ALA A 390 -15.82 -3.37 -19.49
N VAL A 391 -16.23 -2.29 -18.83
CA VAL A 391 -17.66 -1.98 -18.61
C VAL A 391 -18.23 -1.37 -19.87
N VAL A 392 -19.31 -1.95 -20.41
CA VAL A 392 -20.03 -1.41 -21.58
C VAL A 392 -21.49 -1.17 -21.22
N GLN A 393 -21.92 0.09 -21.21
CA GLN A 393 -23.33 0.47 -21.08
C GLN A 393 -23.97 0.57 -22.45
N VAL A 394 -24.99 -0.24 -22.69
CA VAL A 394 -25.73 -0.28 -23.95
C VAL A 394 -27.13 0.27 -23.70
N LEU A 395 -27.47 1.35 -24.38
CA LEU A 395 -28.73 2.06 -24.23
C LEU A 395 -29.65 1.84 -25.43
N ASP A 396 -30.95 1.96 -25.21
CA ASP A 396 -31.95 2.07 -26.26
C ASP A 396 -32.27 3.55 -26.53
N PRO A 397 -31.81 4.15 -27.65
CA PRO A 397 -32.06 5.55 -27.94
C PRO A 397 -33.55 5.88 -28.12
N THR A 398 -34.39 4.88 -28.41
CA THR A 398 -35.85 5.08 -28.55
C THR A 398 -36.55 5.23 -27.21
N ARG A 399 -35.87 4.89 -26.10
CA ARG A 399 -36.38 4.97 -24.71
C ARG A 399 -35.35 5.68 -23.81
N PRO A 400 -35.04 6.96 -24.05
CA PRO A 400 -33.95 7.68 -23.39
C PRO A 400 -34.09 7.78 -21.86
N ASP A 401 -35.31 7.74 -21.34
CA ASP A 401 -35.60 7.80 -19.91
C ASP A 401 -35.56 6.42 -19.21
N GLN A 402 -35.45 5.33 -19.98
CA GLN A 402 -35.44 3.96 -19.46
C GLN A 402 -34.02 3.38 -19.48
N LEU A 403 -33.15 3.93 -18.65
CA LEU A 403 -31.78 3.42 -18.54
C LEU A 403 -31.78 1.96 -18.03
N PRO A 404 -30.91 1.09 -18.56
CA PRO A 404 -30.69 -0.25 -18.02
C PRO A 404 -30.06 -0.19 -16.63
N PRO A 405 -30.17 -1.27 -15.84
CA PRO A 405 -29.52 -1.34 -14.53
C PRO A 405 -28.00 -1.32 -14.69
N THR A 406 -27.32 -0.86 -13.65
CA THR A 406 -25.86 -1.01 -13.49
C THR A 406 -25.58 -1.74 -12.18
N ILE A 407 -24.35 -2.21 -11.99
CA ILE A 407 -23.96 -3.00 -10.82
C ILE A 407 -22.55 -2.63 -10.38
N HIS A 408 -22.36 -2.37 -9.09
CA HIS A 408 -21.05 -2.22 -8.48
C HIS A 408 -20.79 -3.41 -7.57
N ALA A 409 -19.72 -4.15 -7.85
CA ALA A 409 -19.26 -5.29 -7.09
C ALA A 409 -17.86 -5.01 -6.53
N ALA A 410 -17.59 -5.43 -5.31
CA ALA A 410 -16.26 -5.32 -4.71
C ALA A 410 -16.02 -6.46 -3.71
N TYR A 411 -14.76 -6.71 -3.35
CA TYR A 411 -14.41 -7.70 -2.35
C TYR A 411 -13.26 -7.24 -1.44
N ALA A 412 -13.18 -7.85 -0.26
CA ALA A 412 -12.06 -7.68 0.67
C ALA A 412 -11.86 -8.94 1.53
N PRO A 413 -10.63 -9.24 1.98
CA PRO A 413 -9.39 -8.53 1.65
C PRO A 413 -8.97 -8.79 0.19
N THR A 414 -8.14 -7.90 -0.35
CA THR A 414 -7.67 -7.99 -1.75
C THR A 414 -6.24 -8.52 -1.86
N PHE A 415 -5.49 -8.54 -0.76
CA PHE A 415 -4.13 -9.06 -0.69
C PHE A 415 -4.05 -10.31 0.21
N ASP A 416 -3.08 -11.18 -0.08
CA ASP A 416 -2.74 -12.39 0.72
C ASP A 416 -3.94 -13.27 1.08
N VAL A 417 -4.94 -13.35 0.19
CA VAL A 417 -6.03 -14.33 0.30
C VAL A 417 -5.44 -15.71 0.03
N ARG A 418 -5.72 -16.68 0.91
CA ARG A 418 -5.29 -18.07 0.76
C ARG A 418 -6.47 -19.01 0.72
N ALA A 419 -6.21 -20.21 0.21
CA ALA A 419 -7.21 -21.27 0.18
C ALA A 419 -7.75 -21.52 1.60
N GLY A 420 -9.07 -21.52 1.74
CA GLY A 420 -9.79 -21.61 3.00
C GLY A 420 -10.03 -20.28 3.72
N ASP A 421 -9.40 -19.16 3.32
CA ASP A 421 -9.66 -17.85 3.91
C ASP A 421 -11.06 -17.34 3.53
N GLN A 422 -11.67 -16.58 4.43
CA GLN A 422 -12.95 -15.94 4.17
C GLN A 422 -12.74 -14.66 3.38
N VAL A 423 -13.41 -14.56 2.25
CA VAL A 423 -13.47 -13.34 1.45
C VAL A 423 -14.88 -12.77 1.55
N THR A 424 -14.99 -11.48 1.86
CA THR A 424 -16.27 -10.76 1.89
C THR A 424 -16.51 -10.10 0.54
N PHE A 425 -17.69 -10.35 -0.03
CA PHE A 425 -18.14 -9.75 -1.28
C PHE A 425 -19.30 -8.80 -1.00
N LYS A 426 -19.24 -7.61 -1.58
CA LYS A 426 -20.30 -6.61 -1.51
C LYS A 426 -20.77 -6.25 -2.91
N VAL A 427 -22.09 -6.15 -3.09
CA VAL A 427 -22.68 -5.69 -4.36
C VAL A 427 -23.85 -4.76 -4.13
N ARG A 428 -23.97 -3.77 -5.01
CA ARG A 428 -25.15 -2.91 -5.11
C ARG A 428 -25.49 -2.70 -6.57
N SER A 429 -26.74 -2.97 -6.93
CA SER A 429 -27.27 -2.59 -8.23
C SER A 429 -27.89 -1.20 -8.17
N PHE A 430 -27.96 -0.54 -9.31
CA PHE A 430 -28.56 0.79 -9.46
C PHE A 430 -29.63 0.74 -10.53
N ARG A 431 -30.58 1.68 -10.45
CA ARG A 431 -31.67 1.85 -11.44
C ARG A 431 -32.62 0.64 -11.51
N THR A 432 -32.60 -0.25 -10.49
CA THR A 432 -33.57 -1.34 -10.35
C THR A 432 -33.67 -1.82 -8.90
N GLN A 433 -34.89 -2.05 -8.42
CA GLN A 433 -35.17 -2.71 -7.12
C GLN A 433 -35.76 -4.12 -7.30
N GLU A 434 -35.92 -4.56 -8.56
CA GLU A 434 -36.49 -5.84 -8.95
C GLU A 434 -35.42 -6.92 -9.05
N GLY A 435 -35.78 -8.18 -8.84
CA GLY A 435 -34.86 -9.31 -8.93
C GLY A 435 -33.78 -9.35 -7.84
N HIS A 436 -32.77 -10.20 -8.05
CA HIS A 436 -31.68 -10.52 -7.14
C HIS A 436 -30.33 -10.41 -7.85
N GLU A 437 -29.29 -10.00 -7.12
CA GLU A 437 -27.91 -10.22 -7.55
C GLU A 437 -27.54 -11.70 -7.37
N THR A 438 -27.10 -12.34 -8.44
CA THR A 438 -26.64 -13.74 -8.41
C THR A 438 -25.13 -13.79 -8.61
N TRP A 439 -24.41 -14.29 -7.61
CA TRP A 439 -22.97 -14.51 -7.59
C TRP A 439 -22.61 -15.90 -8.10
N ASP A 440 -21.58 -15.96 -8.93
CA ASP A 440 -20.88 -17.16 -9.37
C ASP A 440 -19.40 -16.94 -9.06
N PHE A 441 -18.84 -17.74 -8.14
CA PHE A 441 -17.48 -17.54 -7.66
C PHE A 441 -16.40 -18.09 -8.60
N GLY A 442 -16.78 -18.77 -9.69
CA GLY A 442 -15.84 -19.27 -10.70
C GLY A 442 -15.02 -20.48 -10.25
N ASP A 443 -15.36 -21.10 -9.11
CA ASP A 443 -14.69 -22.29 -8.56
C ASP A 443 -15.55 -23.57 -8.64
N GLY A 444 -16.71 -23.49 -9.29
CA GLY A 444 -17.65 -24.60 -9.43
C GLY A 444 -18.63 -24.77 -8.26
N THR A 445 -18.55 -23.91 -7.24
CA THR A 445 -19.56 -23.90 -6.16
C THR A 445 -20.91 -23.37 -6.65
N PRO A 446 -22.04 -23.76 -6.02
CA PRO A 446 -23.37 -23.30 -6.42
C PRO A 446 -23.50 -21.76 -6.34
N PRO A 447 -24.20 -21.13 -7.30
CA PRO A 447 -24.43 -19.69 -7.26
C PRO A 447 -25.17 -19.22 -5.99
N VAL A 448 -24.83 -18.02 -5.51
CA VAL A 448 -25.43 -17.41 -4.32
C VAL A 448 -26.26 -16.19 -4.71
N GLN A 449 -27.50 -16.12 -4.24
CA GLN A 449 -28.36 -14.95 -4.44
C GLN A 449 -28.35 -14.03 -3.23
N VAL A 450 -28.21 -12.74 -3.49
CA VAL A 450 -28.39 -11.68 -2.51
C VAL A 450 -29.30 -10.58 -3.10
N ARG A 451 -29.69 -9.60 -2.27
CA ARG A 451 -30.53 -8.50 -2.74
C ARG A 451 -30.10 -7.18 -2.14
N SER A 452 -29.51 -6.32 -2.96
CA SER A 452 -29.22 -4.93 -2.59
C SER A 452 -30.47 -4.07 -2.69
N ASP A 453 -30.42 -2.88 -2.10
CA ASP A 453 -31.54 -1.94 -2.13
C ASP A 453 -31.80 -1.29 -3.50
N GLY A 454 -30.97 -1.58 -4.52
CA GLY A 454 -31.14 -1.00 -5.85
C GLY A 454 -30.82 0.50 -5.94
N ASN A 455 -30.09 1.03 -4.95
CA ASN A 455 -29.89 2.47 -4.71
C ASN A 455 -31.19 3.23 -4.40
N ALA A 456 -32.17 2.57 -3.75
CA ALA A 456 -33.41 3.21 -3.30
C ALA A 456 -33.16 4.36 -2.33
N ARG A 457 -32.13 4.22 -1.47
CA ARG A 457 -31.68 5.26 -0.54
C ARG A 457 -30.17 5.43 -0.67
N VAL A 458 -29.74 6.52 -1.30
CA VAL A 458 -28.33 6.78 -1.68
C VAL A 458 -27.32 6.43 -0.58
N HIS A 459 -27.56 6.88 0.66
CA HIS A 459 -26.67 6.68 1.80
C HIS A 459 -27.16 5.62 2.80
N ASP A 460 -27.99 4.67 2.38
CA ASP A 460 -28.41 3.56 3.26
C ASP A 460 -27.18 2.77 3.75
N PRO A 461 -26.93 2.66 5.07
CA PRO A 461 -25.83 1.85 5.58
C PRO A 461 -25.94 0.37 5.20
N ALA A 462 -27.15 -0.11 4.89
CA ALA A 462 -27.43 -1.47 4.43
C ALA A 462 -27.71 -1.55 2.91
N GLY A 463 -27.35 -0.51 2.15
CA GLY A 463 -27.62 -0.44 0.71
C GLY A 463 -26.88 -1.51 -0.10
N TYR A 464 -25.64 -1.84 0.28
CA TYR A 464 -24.89 -2.96 -0.29
C TYR A 464 -25.34 -4.28 0.31
N ALA A 465 -25.65 -5.25 -0.56
CA ALA A 465 -25.81 -6.64 -0.16
C ALA A 465 -24.44 -7.29 0.08
N ILE A 466 -24.37 -8.18 1.07
CA ILE A 466 -23.13 -8.80 1.53
C ILE A 466 -23.27 -10.32 1.43
N THR A 467 -22.23 -10.98 0.93
CA THR A 467 -22.03 -12.43 1.07
C THR A 467 -20.56 -12.71 1.38
N THR A 468 -20.24 -13.94 1.80
CA THR A 468 -18.87 -14.36 2.00
C THR A 468 -18.61 -15.69 1.32
N HIS A 469 -17.39 -15.90 0.83
CA HIS A 469 -16.96 -17.15 0.20
C HIS A 469 -15.61 -17.61 0.73
N ARG A 470 -15.34 -18.92 0.61
CA ARG A 470 -14.02 -19.51 0.86
C ARG A 470 -13.66 -20.35 -0.36
N PHE A 471 -12.50 -20.06 -0.95
CA PHE A 471 -11.98 -20.84 -2.07
C PHE A 471 -11.18 -22.01 -1.51
N ASP A 472 -11.53 -23.24 -1.86
CA ASP A 472 -10.84 -24.43 -1.31
C ASP A 472 -9.45 -24.66 -1.89
N GLN A 473 -9.16 -24.07 -3.05
CA GLN A 473 -7.92 -24.24 -3.78
C GLN A 473 -7.25 -22.90 -4.10
N ALA A 474 -5.95 -22.95 -4.33
CA ALA A 474 -5.22 -21.80 -4.85
C ALA A 474 -5.52 -21.62 -6.34
N GLY A 475 -5.55 -20.38 -6.80
CA GLY A 475 -5.82 -20.05 -8.20
C GLY A 475 -6.22 -18.60 -8.42
N ASP A 476 -6.40 -18.26 -9.69
CA ASP A 476 -7.02 -17.03 -10.15
C ASP A 476 -8.50 -17.30 -10.45
N TYR A 477 -9.41 -16.67 -9.70
CA TYR A 477 -10.85 -16.86 -9.84
C TYR A 477 -11.50 -15.61 -10.45
N LEU A 478 -12.28 -15.82 -11.50
CA LEU A 478 -13.13 -14.79 -12.09
C LEU A 478 -14.53 -14.90 -11.47
N VAL A 479 -14.77 -14.09 -10.46
CA VAL A 479 -16.07 -14.02 -9.78
C VAL A 479 -17.00 -13.14 -10.61
N ARG A 480 -18.19 -13.63 -10.93
CA ARG A 480 -19.21 -12.90 -11.69
C ARG A 480 -20.40 -12.61 -10.79
N VAL A 481 -21.01 -11.44 -10.96
CA VAL A 481 -22.31 -11.11 -10.39
C VAL A 481 -23.21 -10.47 -11.43
N GLN A 482 -24.48 -10.83 -11.42
CA GLN A 482 -25.46 -10.26 -12.35
C GLN A 482 -26.82 -10.01 -11.69
N ARG A 483 -27.56 -9.02 -12.20
CA ARG A 483 -28.96 -8.74 -11.85
C ARG A 483 -29.74 -8.35 -13.10
N THR A 484 -30.97 -8.85 -13.21
CA THR A 484 -31.87 -8.55 -14.33
C THR A 484 -33.11 -7.83 -13.83
N ASN A 485 -33.50 -6.74 -14.50
CA ASN A 485 -34.69 -5.97 -14.15
C ASN A 485 -35.97 -6.58 -14.77
N ALA A 486 -37.14 -6.00 -14.47
CA ALA A 486 -38.43 -6.45 -15.00
C ALA A 486 -38.57 -6.35 -16.54
N ARG A 487 -37.70 -5.60 -17.23
CA ARG A 487 -37.66 -5.50 -18.70
C ARG A 487 -36.77 -6.57 -19.35
N GLY A 488 -36.12 -7.43 -18.56
CA GLY A 488 -35.17 -8.42 -19.06
C GLY A 488 -33.80 -7.83 -19.41
N GLU A 489 -33.48 -6.62 -18.96
CA GLU A 489 -32.18 -5.98 -19.14
C GLU A 489 -31.26 -6.37 -17.97
N THR A 490 -30.04 -6.80 -18.28
CA THR A 490 -29.09 -7.33 -17.30
C THR A 490 -27.96 -6.36 -17.04
N ALA A 491 -27.56 -6.23 -15.78
CA ALA A 491 -26.28 -5.67 -15.35
C ALA A 491 -25.37 -6.81 -14.90
N GLN A 492 -24.15 -6.87 -15.43
CA GLN A 492 -23.13 -7.84 -15.07
C GLN A 492 -21.85 -7.13 -14.61
N GLY A 493 -21.20 -7.67 -13.58
CA GLY A 493 -19.87 -7.27 -13.11
C GLY A 493 -18.99 -8.50 -12.90
N HIS A 494 -17.67 -8.31 -13.02
CA HIS A 494 -16.66 -9.31 -12.71
C HIS A 494 -15.64 -8.78 -11.71
N LEU A 495 -15.05 -9.69 -10.93
CA LEU A 495 -13.94 -9.46 -10.02
C LEU A 495 -12.86 -10.52 -10.24
N TRP A 496 -11.60 -10.15 -10.10
CA TRP A 496 -10.47 -11.09 -10.15
C TRP A 496 -9.93 -11.32 -8.74
N VAL A 497 -10.17 -12.51 -8.19
CA VAL A 497 -9.69 -12.91 -6.86
C VAL A 497 -8.49 -13.83 -7.01
N GLN A 498 -7.35 -13.39 -6.48
CA GLN A 498 -6.13 -14.21 -6.39
C GLN A 498 -6.08 -14.96 -5.06
N VAL A 499 -5.98 -16.28 -5.11
CA VAL A 499 -5.93 -17.14 -3.94
C VAL A 499 -4.62 -17.92 -3.94
N ALA A 500 -3.78 -17.69 -2.94
CA ALA A 500 -2.55 -18.43 -2.75
C ALA A 500 -2.78 -19.76 -2.00
N GLN A 501 -1.78 -20.63 -1.99
CA GLN A 501 -1.85 -21.90 -1.26
C GLN A 501 -2.08 -21.68 0.24
N ALA A 502 -2.98 -22.46 0.82
CA ALA A 502 -3.15 -22.54 2.28
C ALA A 502 -1.80 -22.85 2.94
N PHE A 503 -1.41 -22.04 3.92
CA PHE A 503 -0.23 -22.35 4.74
C PHE A 503 -0.60 -23.44 5.74
N ARG A 504 0.15 -24.55 5.72
CA ARG A 504 0.05 -25.62 6.70
C ARG A 504 1.36 -25.68 7.47
N PRO A 505 1.40 -25.22 8.73
CA PRO A 505 2.62 -25.19 9.53
C PRO A 505 3.17 -26.62 9.70
N ARG A 506 4.47 -26.78 9.48
CA ARG A 506 5.19 -28.06 9.64
C ARG A 506 6.18 -28.05 10.78
N THR A 507 6.56 -26.86 11.23
CA THR A 507 7.58 -26.63 12.25
C THR A 507 6.95 -25.89 13.42
N VAL A 508 6.96 -26.52 14.58
CA VAL A 508 6.52 -25.93 15.85
C VAL A 508 7.73 -25.79 16.76
N ILE A 509 8.08 -24.55 17.10
CA ILE A 509 9.15 -24.25 18.07
C ILE A 509 8.60 -24.23 19.49
N SER A 510 9.30 -24.88 20.41
CA SER A 510 8.97 -24.84 21.84
C SER A 510 10.22 -24.95 22.71
N ILE A 511 10.06 -24.65 24.00
CA ILE A 511 11.08 -24.83 25.02
C ILE A 511 10.58 -25.85 26.05
N HIS A 512 11.36 -26.90 26.32
CA HIS A 512 11.09 -27.86 27.38
C HIS A 512 12.34 -28.00 28.25
N GLN A 513 12.19 -27.79 29.56
CA GLN A 513 13.29 -27.91 30.54
C GLN A 513 14.55 -27.11 30.15
N GLY A 514 14.36 -25.89 29.62
CA GLY A 514 15.46 -25.01 29.20
C GLY A 514 16.14 -25.41 27.89
N ARG A 515 15.53 -26.31 27.10
CA ARG A 515 16.07 -26.81 25.82
C ARG A 515 15.11 -26.51 24.68
N TRP A 516 15.66 -26.24 23.50
CA TRP A 516 14.88 -26.02 22.28
C TRP A 516 14.38 -27.32 21.68
N HIS A 517 13.11 -27.30 21.28
CA HIS A 517 12.46 -28.38 20.55
C HIS A 517 11.87 -27.85 19.25
N LEU A 518 11.96 -28.68 18.21
CA LEU A 518 11.23 -28.51 16.96
C LEU A 518 10.37 -29.74 16.74
N ASN A 519 9.07 -29.55 16.53
CA ASN A 519 8.10 -30.64 16.34
C ASN A 519 8.11 -31.64 17.50
N GLY A 520 8.25 -31.14 18.73
CA GLY A 520 8.31 -31.93 19.96
C GLY A 520 9.65 -32.66 20.19
N GLN A 521 10.58 -32.62 19.25
CA GLN A 521 11.90 -33.26 19.39
C GLN A 521 12.96 -32.23 19.77
N VAL A 522 13.83 -32.60 20.71
CA VAL A 522 14.99 -31.77 21.05
C VAL A 522 15.84 -31.51 19.80
N THR A 523 16.27 -30.26 19.62
CA THR A 523 17.16 -29.90 18.51
C THR A 523 18.49 -30.64 18.60
N TYR A 524 19.08 -30.99 17.46
CA TYR A 524 20.41 -31.62 17.36
C TYR A 524 20.61 -32.86 18.25
N ARG A 525 19.59 -33.73 18.36
CA ARG A 525 19.66 -34.97 19.15
C ARG A 525 20.95 -35.75 18.89
N GLY A 526 21.73 -36.01 19.94
CA GLY A 526 22.99 -36.76 19.91
C GLY A 526 24.23 -35.94 19.57
N ALA A 527 24.11 -34.68 19.15
CA ALA A 527 25.25 -33.82 18.83
C ALA A 527 25.70 -32.98 20.04
N ALA A 528 26.88 -32.35 19.94
CA ALA A 528 27.38 -31.44 20.97
C ALA A 528 26.40 -30.27 21.25
N ALA A 529 25.70 -29.81 20.21
CA ALA A 529 24.72 -28.72 20.30
C ALA A 529 23.30 -29.17 20.73
N GLU A 530 23.11 -30.38 21.28
CA GLU A 530 21.77 -30.88 21.61
C GLU A 530 20.95 -29.92 22.50
N GLY A 531 19.77 -29.54 22.03
CA GLY A 531 18.86 -28.63 22.73
C GLY A 531 19.18 -27.14 22.55
N LEU A 532 20.16 -26.80 21.71
CA LEU A 532 20.50 -25.41 21.34
C LEU A 532 19.82 -24.98 20.03
N LEU A 533 19.90 -23.71 19.68
CA LEU A 533 19.30 -23.11 18.49
C LEU A 533 20.34 -22.30 17.71
N MET A 534 21.29 -23.00 17.07
CA MET A 534 22.31 -22.34 16.24
C MET A 534 21.66 -21.52 15.13
N ASN A 535 22.08 -20.26 14.98
CA ASN A 535 21.40 -19.30 14.13
C ASN A 535 22.35 -18.49 13.24
N VAL A 536 21.78 -17.75 12.29
CA VAL A 536 22.51 -16.76 11.50
C VAL A 536 21.67 -15.50 11.39
N ARG A 537 22.30 -14.34 11.56
CA ARG A 537 21.66 -13.04 11.43
C ARG A 537 21.52 -12.65 9.96
N MET A 538 20.28 -12.45 9.53
CA MET A 538 19.88 -12.14 8.16
C MET A 538 18.88 -10.98 8.14
N VAL A 539 19.06 -9.99 9.04
CA VAL A 539 18.08 -8.92 9.28
C VAL A 539 17.73 -8.11 8.03
N ASN A 540 18.65 -8.00 7.07
CA ASN A 540 18.44 -7.31 5.80
C ASN A 540 18.08 -8.24 4.62
N ALA A 541 17.73 -9.51 4.86
CA ALA A 541 17.26 -10.42 3.82
C ALA A 541 15.92 -10.00 3.18
N VAL A 542 15.07 -9.29 3.94
CA VAL A 542 13.78 -8.75 3.49
C VAL A 542 13.79 -7.22 3.34
N PHE A 543 14.99 -6.63 3.30
CA PHE A 543 15.22 -5.20 3.29
C PHE A 543 14.44 -4.48 2.19
N GLU A 544 13.95 -3.30 2.52
CA GLU A 544 13.41 -2.31 1.60
C GLU A 544 13.91 -0.94 2.02
N ASP A 545 14.18 -0.04 1.08
CA ASP A 545 14.36 1.37 1.40
C ASP A 545 13.43 2.18 0.50
N ARG A 546 12.37 2.76 1.08
CA ARG A 546 11.40 3.58 0.34
C ARG A 546 12.02 4.84 -0.27
N ARG A 547 13.24 5.22 0.14
CA ARG A 547 14.02 6.33 -0.45
C ARG A 547 14.90 5.89 -1.62
N LYS A 548 15.06 4.58 -1.86
CA LYS A 548 15.83 3.99 -2.95
C LYS A 548 14.96 3.09 -3.84
N PRO A 549 14.11 3.69 -4.71
CA PRO A 549 13.19 2.93 -5.55
C PRO A 549 13.90 2.04 -6.60
N GLU A 550 15.20 2.23 -6.82
CA GLU A 550 16.04 1.38 -7.67
C GLU A 550 16.40 0.03 -7.02
N PHE A 551 16.32 -0.07 -5.69
CA PHE A 551 16.53 -1.34 -5.00
C PHE A 551 15.31 -2.26 -5.18
N ASP A 552 15.56 -3.51 -5.60
CA ASP A 552 14.53 -4.53 -5.74
C ASP A 552 14.47 -5.41 -4.47
N PRO A 553 13.51 -5.16 -3.56
CA PRO A 553 13.40 -5.93 -2.32
C PRO A 553 12.95 -7.38 -2.56
N GLU A 554 12.21 -7.65 -3.63
CA GLU A 554 11.79 -9.01 -3.98
C GLU A 554 13.01 -9.80 -4.45
N ALA A 555 13.81 -9.25 -5.36
CA ALA A 555 15.03 -9.92 -5.85
C ALA A 555 16.04 -10.17 -4.73
N ASN A 556 16.16 -9.26 -3.76
CA ASN A 556 16.99 -9.47 -2.57
C ASN A 556 16.52 -10.67 -1.74
N THR A 557 15.22 -10.71 -1.45
CA THR A 557 14.59 -11.80 -0.71
C THR A 557 14.75 -13.13 -1.46
N ASP A 558 14.61 -13.13 -2.79
CA ASP A 558 14.75 -14.31 -3.64
C ASP A 558 16.18 -14.89 -3.59
N ARG A 559 17.22 -14.03 -3.59
CA ARG A 559 18.61 -14.49 -3.44
C ARG A 559 18.84 -15.20 -2.11
N PHE A 560 18.27 -14.69 -1.02
CA PHE A 560 18.37 -15.35 0.28
C PHE A 560 17.60 -16.68 0.29
N LEU A 561 16.35 -16.69 -0.18
CA LEU A 561 15.51 -17.89 -0.26
C LEU A 561 16.19 -19.02 -1.05
N ALA A 562 16.92 -18.69 -2.12
CA ALA A 562 17.65 -19.65 -2.95
C ALA A 562 18.79 -20.37 -2.19
N ARG A 563 19.34 -19.76 -1.14
CA ARG A 563 20.44 -20.32 -0.33
C ARG A 563 20.00 -20.93 1.00
N LEU A 564 18.76 -20.69 1.40
CA LEU A 564 18.19 -21.17 2.66
C LEU A 564 18.43 -22.68 2.93
N PRO A 565 18.26 -23.58 1.94
CA PRO A 565 18.55 -25.01 2.14
C PRO A 565 20.01 -25.33 2.43
N ASP A 566 20.96 -24.58 1.87
CA ASP A 566 22.38 -24.83 2.06
C ASP A 566 22.84 -24.45 3.48
N TYR A 567 22.41 -23.29 3.98
CA TYR A 567 22.63 -22.92 5.38
C TYR A 567 22.03 -23.97 6.35
N ALA A 568 20.81 -24.43 6.09
CA ALA A 568 20.13 -25.42 6.93
C ALA A 568 20.86 -26.79 6.91
N ALA A 569 21.48 -27.15 5.79
CA ALA A 569 22.30 -28.36 5.66
C ALA A 569 23.62 -28.28 6.45
N HIS A 570 24.05 -27.08 6.84
CA HIS A 570 25.26 -26.82 7.64
C HIS A 570 24.96 -26.55 9.12
N GLY A 571 23.82 -27.01 9.61
CA GLY A 571 23.50 -26.98 11.03
C GLY A 571 22.79 -25.71 11.49
N VAL A 572 22.37 -24.81 10.59
CA VAL A 572 21.54 -23.67 10.98
C VAL A 572 20.11 -24.13 11.26
N ARG A 573 19.54 -23.76 12.42
CA ARG A 573 18.14 -24.02 12.80
C ARG A 573 17.34 -22.78 13.18
N ALA A 574 17.95 -21.61 13.15
CA ALA A 574 17.19 -20.36 13.13
C ALA A 574 17.84 -19.29 12.26
N PHE A 575 17.02 -18.40 11.70
CA PHE A 575 17.48 -17.14 11.12
C PHE A 575 16.93 -15.97 11.92
N THR A 576 17.78 -14.98 12.20
CA THR A 576 17.35 -13.72 12.82
C THR A 576 16.97 -12.73 11.72
N LEU A 577 15.70 -12.36 11.67
CA LEU A 577 15.15 -11.31 10.80
C LEU A 577 14.70 -10.14 11.66
N CYS A 578 14.56 -8.95 11.07
CA CYS A 578 14.00 -7.80 11.78
C CYS A 578 13.02 -7.04 10.88
N LEU A 579 11.86 -6.66 11.41
CA LEU A 579 10.82 -5.90 10.72
C LEU A 579 11.22 -4.44 10.43
N GLN A 580 12.35 -4.00 10.98
CA GLN A 580 13.03 -2.76 10.62
C GLN A 580 14.45 -3.00 10.07
N GLY A 581 14.78 -4.26 9.76
CA GLY A 581 16.11 -4.72 9.36
C GLY A 581 17.22 -4.33 10.32
N GLY A 582 18.40 -4.03 9.76
CA GLY A 582 19.56 -3.51 10.49
C GLY A 582 20.28 -2.43 9.68
N MET A 583 21.38 -1.88 10.22
CA MET A 583 22.16 -0.82 9.56
C MET A 583 22.66 -1.27 8.18
N PRO A 584 22.19 -0.69 7.06
CA PRO A 584 22.50 -1.18 5.71
C PRO A 584 23.86 -0.71 5.17
N GLY A 585 24.73 -0.17 6.02
CA GLY A 585 26.01 0.43 5.64
C GLY A 585 25.93 1.92 5.24
N TYR A 586 24.75 2.54 5.35
CA TYR A 586 24.55 3.99 5.18
C TYR A 586 23.43 4.51 6.07
N GLU A 587 23.45 5.82 6.37
CA GLU A 587 22.45 6.49 7.21
C GLU A 587 21.17 6.86 6.45
N GLY A 588 20.06 6.93 7.20
CA GLY A 588 18.81 7.48 6.68
C GLY A 588 18.02 6.56 5.75
N ALA A 589 18.30 5.26 5.74
CA ALA A 589 17.43 4.27 5.10
C ALA A 589 16.02 4.31 5.73
N LEU A 590 14.97 4.15 4.92
CA LEU A 590 13.59 4.03 5.39
C LEU A 590 13.11 2.58 5.21
N ASN A 591 13.57 1.71 6.12
CA ASN A 591 13.29 0.27 6.15
C ASN A 591 12.39 -0.08 7.33
N SER A 592 11.08 -0.19 7.08
CA SER A 592 10.13 -0.54 8.13
C SER A 592 8.92 -1.27 7.56
N ALA A 593 8.53 -2.33 8.26
CA ALA A 593 7.27 -3.03 8.09
C ALA A 593 6.08 -2.29 8.72
N PHE A 594 6.37 -1.26 9.53
CA PHE A 594 5.36 -0.47 10.23
C PHE A 594 5.01 0.81 9.51
N GLU A 595 3.76 1.17 9.66
CA GLU A 595 3.22 2.48 9.36
C GLU A 595 3.29 3.35 10.62
N PRO A 596 3.13 4.67 10.50
CA PRO A 596 3.26 5.58 11.64
C PRO A 596 2.38 5.23 12.84
N ASP A 597 1.20 4.64 12.62
CA ASP A 597 0.28 4.22 13.68
C ASP A 597 0.58 2.82 14.26
N GLY A 598 1.65 2.17 13.80
CA GLY A 598 2.00 0.80 14.15
C GLY A 598 1.24 -0.26 13.34
N ALA A 599 0.43 0.11 12.35
CA ALA A 599 -0.17 -0.85 11.42
C ALA A 599 0.92 -1.52 10.57
N LEU A 600 0.65 -2.75 10.13
CA LEU A 600 1.60 -3.51 9.31
C LEU A 600 1.40 -3.25 7.82
N ARG A 601 2.51 -3.15 7.08
CA ARG A 601 2.53 -2.95 5.62
C ARG A 601 2.36 -4.28 4.88
N PRO A 602 1.26 -4.50 4.12
CA PRO A 602 1.00 -5.78 3.49
C PRO A 602 2.12 -6.28 2.56
N ALA A 603 2.69 -5.40 1.73
CA ALA A 603 3.77 -5.77 0.81
C ALA A 603 5.05 -6.24 1.55
N TYR A 604 5.42 -5.56 2.63
CA TYR A 604 6.58 -5.94 3.45
C TYR A 604 6.35 -7.29 4.12
N LEU A 605 5.18 -7.47 4.74
CA LEU A 605 4.83 -8.69 5.47
C LEU A 605 4.69 -9.89 4.52
N ALA A 606 4.25 -9.69 3.28
CA ALA A 606 4.25 -10.74 2.27
C ALA A 606 5.66 -11.31 2.04
N ARG A 607 6.69 -10.46 1.94
CA ARG A 607 8.10 -10.91 1.82
C ARG A 607 8.58 -11.64 3.07
N VAL A 608 8.33 -11.07 4.25
CA VAL A 608 8.70 -11.70 5.54
C VAL A 608 8.05 -13.08 5.65
N ARG A 609 6.77 -13.20 5.30
CA ARG A 609 6.02 -14.45 5.31
C ARG A 609 6.64 -15.49 4.36
N ARG A 610 7.04 -15.10 3.14
CA ARG A 610 7.73 -16.02 2.20
C ARG A 610 8.97 -16.67 2.83
N VAL A 611 9.75 -15.89 3.58
CA VAL A 611 10.93 -16.38 4.31
C VAL A 611 10.53 -17.33 5.44
N ILE A 612 9.59 -16.93 6.30
CA ILE A 612 9.14 -17.74 7.44
C ILE A 612 8.59 -19.09 6.96
N GLU A 613 7.78 -19.11 5.90
CA GLU A 613 7.20 -20.33 5.33
C GLU A 613 8.27 -21.21 4.66
N ALA A 614 9.33 -20.62 4.09
CA ALA A 614 10.46 -21.37 3.58
C ALA A 614 11.27 -22.04 4.70
N CYS A 615 11.51 -21.32 5.80
CA CYS A 615 12.11 -21.88 7.01
C CYS A 615 11.25 -23.02 7.57
N ASP A 616 9.92 -22.84 7.64
CA ASP A 616 8.99 -23.85 8.14
C ASP A 616 9.09 -25.18 7.37
N ARG A 617 9.21 -25.11 6.04
CA ARG A 617 9.38 -26.30 5.18
C ARG A 617 10.68 -27.07 5.44
N LEU A 618 11.69 -26.43 6.02
CA LEU A 618 13.02 -27.00 6.26
C LEU A 618 13.26 -27.37 7.73
N GLY A 619 12.27 -27.21 8.63
CA GLY A 619 12.52 -27.44 10.05
C GLY A 619 13.40 -26.35 10.67
N VAL A 620 13.27 -25.10 10.20
CA VAL A 620 14.06 -23.96 10.66
C VAL A 620 13.13 -22.92 11.30
N ALA A 621 13.55 -22.39 12.44
CA ALA A 621 12.85 -21.33 13.15
C ALA A 621 13.25 -19.93 12.65
N VAL A 622 12.48 -18.92 13.03
CA VAL A 622 12.80 -17.52 12.80
C VAL A 622 12.76 -16.77 14.12
N ILE A 623 13.86 -16.08 14.45
CA ILE A 623 13.90 -15.07 15.51
C ILE A 623 13.51 -13.76 14.84
N LEU A 624 12.29 -13.28 15.06
CA LEU A 624 11.76 -12.10 14.40
C LEU A 624 11.84 -10.89 15.33
N GLY A 625 12.75 -9.96 15.04
CA GLY A 625 12.85 -8.66 15.68
C GLY A 625 11.74 -7.70 15.22
N CYS A 626 11.15 -6.96 16.15
CA CYS A 626 10.26 -5.85 15.80
C CYS A 626 11.07 -4.58 15.52
N PHE A 627 11.86 -4.11 16.49
CA PHE A 627 12.46 -2.77 16.43
C PHE A 627 13.98 -2.78 16.34
N TYR A 628 14.49 -1.82 15.58
CA TYR A 628 15.92 -1.58 15.41
C TYR A 628 16.22 -0.09 15.61
N GLN A 629 17.29 0.22 16.34
CA GLN A 629 17.75 1.58 16.55
C GLN A 629 17.95 2.31 15.21
N ARG A 630 17.56 3.58 15.08
CA ARG A 630 17.57 4.38 13.82
C ARG A 630 16.42 4.13 12.82
N GLN A 631 15.50 3.21 13.11
CA GLN A 631 14.30 3.01 12.30
C GLN A 631 13.00 3.25 13.11
N ASP A 632 13.07 3.24 14.44
CA ASP A 632 11.94 3.45 15.35
C ASP A 632 11.26 4.83 15.17
N GLN A 633 11.96 5.78 14.55
CA GLN A 633 11.49 7.12 14.19
C GLN A 633 10.30 7.10 13.25
N VAL A 634 10.03 5.99 12.55
CA VAL A 634 8.78 5.80 11.77
C VAL A 634 7.55 5.90 12.66
N LEU A 635 7.67 5.49 13.93
CA LEU A 635 6.61 5.57 14.94
C LEU A 635 6.72 6.93 15.66
N PRO A 636 5.64 7.70 15.80
CA PRO A 636 5.67 9.04 16.37
C PRO A 636 5.68 9.03 17.91
N ASP A 637 5.19 7.96 18.55
CA ASP A 637 5.03 7.89 19.99
C ASP A 637 4.97 6.44 20.53
N ALA A 638 4.95 6.32 21.86
CA ALA A 638 4.88 5.04 22.55
C ALA A 638 3.54 4.29 22.36
N GLY A 639 2.46 4.98 21.97
CA GLY A 639 1.19 4.35 21.61
C GLY A 639 1.34 3.55 20.32
N ALA A 640 1.97 4.14 19.31
CA ALA A 640 2.29 3.47 18.05
C ALA A 640 3.26 2.28 18.25
N VAL A 641 4.23 2.39 19.16
CA VAL A 641 5.11 1.25 19.54
C VAL A 641 4.31 0.06 20.09
N ARG A 642 3.36 0.31 21.00
CA ARG A 642 2.48 -0.75 21.54
C ARG A 642 1.58 -1.35 20.48
N ALA A 643 1.02 -0.51 19.61
CA ALA A 643 0.19 -0.94 18.49
C ALA A 643 0.99 -1.85 17.56
N ALA A 644 2.22 -1.48 17.21
CA ALA A 644 3.13 -2.30 16.41
C ALA A 644 3.37 -3.69 17.02
N VAL A 645 3.73 -3.79 18.31
CA VAL A 645 3.94 -5.10 18.97
C VAL A 645 2.67 -5.95 18.99
N THR A 646 1.52 -5.33 19.31
CA THR A 646 0.21 -5.99 19.26
C THR A 646 -0.09 -6.52 17.86
N ASN A 647 0.12 -5.70 16.83
CA ASN A 647 -0.18 -6.05 15.46
C ASN A 647 0.72 -7.18 14.95
N VAL A 648 2.01 -7.19 15.31
CA VAL A 648 2.95 -8.28 14.97
C VAL A 648 2.53 -9.58 15.64
N ALA A 649 2.29 -9.57 16.96
CA ALA A 649 1.86 -10.77 17.68
C ALA A 649 0.53 -11.32 17.14
N ALA A 650 -0.43 -10.44 16.86
CA ALA A 650 -1.71 -10.83 16.28
C ALA A 650 -1.55 -11.40 14.87
N TRP A 651 -0.65 -10.85 14.05
CA TRP A 651 -0.33 -11.38 12.74
C TRP A 651 0.31 -12.77 12.81
N ILE A 652 1.34 -12.97 13.64
CA ILE A 652 1.99 -14.27 13.86
C ILE A 652 0.94 -15.33 14.24
N ARG A 653 0.06 -15.01 15.19
CA ARG A 653 -1.02 -15.92 15.63
C ARG A 653 -2.02 -16.22 14.52
N ARG A 654 -2.56 -15.19 13.85
CA ARG A 654 -3.58 -15.35 12.79
C ARG A 654 -3.03 -16.13 11.60
N ALA A 655 -1.76 -15.89 11.24
CA ALA A 655 -1.10 -16.59 10.14
C ALA A 655 -0.60 -18.00 10.52
N GLY A 656 -0.72 -18.41 11.80
CA GLY A 656 -0.31 -19.73 12.26
C GLY A 656 1.19 -19.99 12.19
N LEU A 657 2.02 -18.95 12.32
CA LEU A 657 3.48 -19.05 12.13
C LEU A 657 4.16 -19.68 13.36
N SER A 658 4.00 -21.00 13.51
CA SER A 658 4.46 -21.75 14.69
C SER A 658 5.97 -21.97 14.79
N ASN A 659 6.74 -21.55 13.79
CA ASN A 659 8.20 -21.60 13.77
C ASN A 659 8.84 -20.24 14.11
N VAL A 660 8.07 -19.29 14.64
CA VAL A 660 8.55 -17.94 14.98
C VAL A 660 8.66 -17.77 16.48
N VAL A 661 9.77 -17.16 16.93
CA VAL A 661 9.91 -16.54 18.24
C VAL A 661 10.13 -15.04 18.07
N LEU A 662 9.71 -14.23 19.04
CA LEU A 662 9.70 -12.78 18.91
C LEU A 662 10.82 -12.13 19.72
N GLU A 663 11.56 -11.23 19.09
CA GLU A 663 12.44 -10.26 19.74
C GLU A 663 11.77 -8.88 19.69
N VAL A 664 11.55 -8.25 20.85
CA VAL A 664 10.88 -6.94 20.91
C VAL A 664 11.78 -5.85 20.33
N ALA A 665 13.00 -5.69 20.84
CA ALA A 665 13.94 -4.70 20.35
C ALA A 665 15.33 -5.31 20.25
N ASN A 666 16.00 -5.04 19.12
CA ASN A 666 17.40 -5.32 18.96
C ASN A 666 18.21 -4.34 19.82
N GLU A 667 19.08 -4.84 20.71
CA GLU A 667 19.92 -4.04 21.61
C GLU A 667 19.14 -2.93 22.29
N PHE A 668 18.14 -3.30 23.10
CA PHE A 668 17.18 -2.35 23.66
C PHE A 668 17.86 -1.15 24.35
N ASP A 669 19.00 -1.36 25.01
CA ASP A 669 19.76 -0.33 25.74
C ASP A 669 20.60 0.58 24.83
N HIS A 670 20.53 0.42 23.51
CA HIS A 670 21.22 1.26 22.54
C HIS A 670 20.69 2.70 22.57
N PRO A 671 21.55 3.73 22.66
CA PRO A 671 21.12 5.13 22.82
C PRO A 671 20.42 5.72 21.59
N GLY A 672 20.50 5.03 20.44
CA GLY A 672 19.87 5.40 19.17
C GLY A 672 18.37 5.08 19.05
N PHE A 673 17.73 4.57 20.10
CA PHE A 673 16.27 4.56 20.20
C PHE A 673 15.76 5.92 20.68
N ASP A 674 14.79 6.49 19.96
CA ASP A 674 14.14 7.76 20.31
C ASP A 674 13.11 7.53 21.42
N HIS A 675 12.45 6.37 21.40
CA HIS A 675 11.35 6.06 22.31
C HIS A 675 11.85 5.50 23.65
N PRO A 676 11.57 6.15 24.80
CA PRO A 676 12.00 5.65 26.12
C PRO A 676 11.51 4.24 26.46
N ILE A 677 10.32 3.86 25.96
CA ILE A 677 9.75 2.51 26.16
C ILE A 677 10.59 1.42 25.48
N LEU A 678 11.31 1.74 24.41
CA LEU A 678 12.17 0.78 23.71
C LEU A 678 13.52 0.61 24.40
N ARG A 679 13.95 1.55 25.25
CA ARG A 679 15.28 1.51 25.88
C ARG A 679 15.30 1.35 27.39
N SER A 680 14.14 1.12 28.00
CA SER A 680 14.03 0.84 29.43
C SER A 680 13.71 -0.62 29.68
N VAL A 681 14.21 -1.15 30.79
CA VAL A 681 13.90 -2.49 31.26
C VAL A 681 12.39 -2.67 31.45
N ASP A 682 11.72 -1.71 32.11
CA ASP A 682 10.29 -1.78 32.35
C ASP A 682 9.47 -1.75 31.05
N GLY A 683 9.88 -0.92 30.08
CA GLY A 683 9.23 -0.85 28.77
C GLY A 683 9.37 -2.15 27.97
N GLN A 684 10.54 -2.79 28.02
CA GLN A 684 10.72 -4.11 27.41
C GLN A 684 9.86 -5.18 28.07
N ILE A 685 9.75 -5.19 29.40
CA ILE A 685 8.85 -6.11 30.13
C ILE A 685 7.39 -5.86 29.73
N GLU A 686 6.97 -4.60 29.65
CA GLU A 686 5.62 -4.21 29.21
C GLU A 686 5.32 -4.74 27.81
N LEU A 687 6.21 -4.50 26.84
CA LEU A 687 6.02 -4.92 25.45
C LEU A 687 6.06 -6.44 25.27
N MET A 688 6.94 -7.16 25.99
CA MET A 688 6.93 -8.63 25.99
C MET A 688 5.60 -9.18 26.52
N ASN A 689 5.06 -8.60 27.60
CA ASN A 689 3.78 -9.00 28.15
C ASN A 689 2.62 -8.71 27.20
N LEU A 690 2.64 -7.57 26.52
CA LEU A 690 1.65 -7.20 25.51
C LEU A 690 1.63 -8.20 24.34
N ALA A 691 2.80 -8.62 23.86
CA ALA A 691 2.92 -9.65 22.83
C ALA A 691 2.30 -10.98 23.26
N ARG A 692 2.58 -11.45 24.48
CA ARG A 692 2.03 -12.71 25.02
C ARG A 692 0.52 -12.65 25.26
N GLN A 693 0.02 -11.53 25.76
CA GLN A 693 -1.43 -11.31 25.92
C GLN A 693 -2.13 -11.39 24.56
N THR A 694 -1.50 -10.85 23.53
CA THR A 694 -2.06 -10.85 22.17
C THR A 694 -1.93 -12.21 21.48
N ALA A 695 -0.83 -12.93 21.71
CA ALA A 695 -0.56 -14.25 21.15
C ALA A 695 -0.11 -15.24 22.24
N PRO A 696 -1.05 -15.85 22.98
CA PRO A 696 -0.72 -16.84 23.99
C PRO A 696 0.09 -18.00 23.40
N GLY A 697 1.20 -18.35 24.05
CA GLY A 697 2.13 -19.40 23.59
C GLY A 697 3.25 -18.89 22.67
N LEU A 698 3.22 -17.63 22.21
CA LEU A 698 4.36 -17.03 21.53
C LEU A 698 5.52 -16.85 22.52
N LEU A 699 6.70 -17.37 22.17
CA LEU A 699 7.92 -17.16 22.95
C LEU A 699 8.49 -15.78 22.63
N VAL A 700 8.72 -14.97 23.65
CA VAL A 700 9.13 -13.57 23.51
C VAL A 700 10.38 -13.27 24.35
N SER A 701 11.29 -12.50 23.74
CA SER A 701 12.48 -11.96 24.39
C SER A 701 12.81 -10.56 23.87
N THR A 702 13.94 -10.01 24.30
CA THR A 702 14.56 -8.77 23.81
C THR A 702 16.07 -8.93 23.91
N SER A 703 16.88 -8.30 23.06
CA SER A 703 18.34 -8.44 23.15
C SER A 703 18.98 -7.26 23.86
N ALA A 704 20.00 -7.56 24.66
CA ALA A 704 20.88 -6.56 25.25
C ALA A 704 22.13 -6.33 24.39
N SER A 705 22.83 -5.21 24.61
CA SER A 705 24.08 -4.86 23.93
C SER A 705 25.15 -5.96 23.92
N GLY A 706 26.09 -5.84 22.96
CA GLY A 706 27.19 -6.77 22.60
C GLY A 706 28.18 -7.27 23.68
N HIS A 707 27.93 -7.03 24.96
CA HIS A 707 28.80 -7.40 26.08
C HIS A 707 28.41 -8.74 26.76
N GLY A 708 27.37 -9.43 26.26
CA GLY A 708 26.97 -10.74 26.76
C GLY A 708 26.39 -10.74 28.19
N ARG A 709 25.76 -9.64 28.61
CA ARG A 709 25.13 -9.52 29.94
C ARG A 709 23.65 -9.22 29.76
N TYR A 710 22.84 -9.55 30.75
CA TYR A 710 21.40 -9.43 30.66
C TYR A 710 20.83 -9.00 32.03
N PRO A 711 20.03 -7.92 32.12
CA PRO A 711 19.48 -7.45 33.39
C PRO A 711 18.61 -8.51 34.08
N ASP A 712 18.71 -8.63 35.41
CA ASP A 712 18.00 -9.63 36.21
C ASP A 712 16.48 -9.66 36.02
N SER A 713 15.83 -8.49 36.03
CA SER A 713 14.39 -8.40 35.85
C SER A 713 13.96 -8.80 34.43
N LEU A 714 14.75 -8.45 33.40
CA LEU A 714 14.53 -8.95 32.05
C LEU A 714 14.76 -10.44 31.95
N ALA A 715 15.80 -10.98 32.59
CA ALA A 715 16.10 -12.40 32.58
C ALA A 715 14.94 -13.22 33.15
N ARG A 716 14.28 -12.71 34.19
CA ARG A 716 13.09 -13.31 34.80
C ARG A 716 11.85 -13.19 33.90
N ALA A 717 11.70 -12.07 33.18
CA ALA A 717 10.53 -11.79 32.34
C ALA A 717 10.56 -12.42 30.94
N ALA A 718 11.74 -12.63 30.33
CA ALA A 718 11.88 -13.17 28.97
C ALA A 718 11.68 -14.70 28.92
N ASP A 719 11.17 -15.27 27.82
CA ASP A 719 11.00 -16.74 27.71
C ASP A 719 12.31 -17.48 27.44
N PHE A 720 13.25 -16.79 26.78
CA PHE A 720 14.63 -17.20 26.52
C PHE A 720 15.55 -15.98 26.63
N LEU A 721 16.83 -16.18 26.89
CA LEU A 721 17.80 -15.10 27.07
C LEU A 721 18.48 -14.82 25.74
N LEU A 722 18.30 -13.60 25.21
CA LEU A 722 18.86 -13.18 23.93
C LEU A 722 20.01 -12.19 24.19
N ILE A 723 21.22 -12.54 23.77
CA ILE A 723 22.44 -11.78 24.04
C ILE A 723 23.27 -11.59 22.79
N HIS A 724 24.14 -10.58 22.77
CA HIS A 724 25.08 -10.34 21.69
C HIS A 724 26.53 -10.48 22.21
N PHE A 725 27.45 -10.91 21.35
CA PHE A 725 28.87 -11.11 21.69
C PHE A 725 29.86 -10.29 20.84
N ASN A 726 29.39 -9.34 20.03
CA ASN A 726 30.23 -8.44 19.20
C ASN A 726 31.43 -7.87 19.98
N ASN A 727 31.22 -7.42 21.22
CA ASN A 727 32.24 -6.80 22.06
C ASN A 727 32.76 -7.71 23.19
N THR A 728 32.59 -9.03 23.05
CA THR A 728 33.00 -10.01 24.06
C THR A 728 34.15 -10.87 23.54
N SER A 729 35.26 -10.89 24.29
CA SER A 729 36.43 -11.71 23.95
C SER A 729 36.13 -13.20 24.13
N LEU A 730 36.84 -14.07 23.40
CA LEU A 730 36.70 -15.52 23.53
C LEU A 730 36.91 -16.01 24.98
N ALA A 731 37.83 -15.39 25.71
CA ALA A 731 38.14 -15.75 27.10
C ALA A 731 36.98 -15.44 28.07
N ASP A 732 36.16 -14.44 27.76
CA ASP A 732 35.06 -14.00 28.61
C ASP A 732 33.75 -14.79 28.36
N ILE A 733 33.58 -15.38 27.18
CA ILE A 733 32.36 -16.10 26.78
C ILE A 733 31.91 -17.12 27.84
N PRO A 734 32.77 -18.03 28.36
CA PRO A 734 32.37 -19.00 29.38
C PRO A 734 31.78 -18.36 30.64
N ALA A 735 32.42 -17.31 31.15
CA ALA A 735 31.99 -16.62 32.37
C ALA A 735 30.65 -15.90 32.17
N ARG A 736 30.44 -15.28 30.99
CA ARG A 736 29.16 -14.65 30.62
C ARG A 736 28.02 -15.66 30.59
N ILE A 737 28.24 -16.81 29.96
CA ILE A 737 27.23 -17.88 29.86
C ILE A 737 26.92 -18.46 31.25
N HIS A 738 27.95 -18.70 32.08
CA HIS A 738 27.76 -19.27 33.41
C HIS A 738 26.88 -18.38 34.31
N ALA A 739 27.05 -17.06 34.25
CA ALA A 739 26.20 -16.12 34.98
C ALA A 739 24.71 -16.24 34.60
N LEU A 740 24.42 -16.43 33.31
CA LEU A 740 23.06 -16.50 32.77
C LEU A 740 22.39 -17.87 32.98
N LYS A 741 23.17 -18.96 33.14
CA LYS A 741 22.63 -20.30 33.40
C LYS A 741 21.77 -20.37 34.65
N THR A 742 22.00 -19.49 35.61
CA THR A 742 21.27 -19.43 36.89
C THR A 742 19.77 -19.22 36.72
N TYR A 743 19.32 -18.67 35.58
CA TYR A 743 17.90 -18.45 35.30
C TYR A 743 17.16 -19.68 34.74
N GLY A 744 17.87 -20.77 34.38
CA GLY A 744 17.25 -22.01 33.88
C GLY A 744 16.54 -21.89 32.52
N LYS A 745 16.91 -20.88 31.72
CA LYS A 745 16.33 -20.58 30.40
C LYS A 745 17.35 -20.82 29.29
N PRO A 746 16.91 -21.13 28.05
CA PRO A 746 17.84 -21.22 26.93
C PRO A 746 18.55 -19.88 26.72
N ILE A 747 19.85 -19.94 26.46
CA ILE A 747 20.68 -18.78 26.11
C ILE A 747 20.94 -18.83 24.62
N VAL A 748 20.65 -17.74 23.92
CA VAL A 748 20.86 -17.58 22.48
C VAL A 748 21.68 -16.33 22.24
N CYS A 749 22.92 -16.52 21.76
CA CYS A 749 23.61 -15.45 21.07
C CYS A 749 23.08 -15.38 19.63
N ASN A 750 22.33 -14.36 19.28
CA ASN A 750 21.79 -14.15 17.93
C ASN A 750 22.59 -13.14 17.10
N GLU A 751 23.68 -12.60 17.68
CA GLU A 751 24.56 -11.63 17.02
C GLU A 751 25.99 -11.71 17.58
N ASP A 752 26.92 -12.13 16.71
CA ASP A 752 28.37 -12.07 16.93
C ASP A 752 29.06 -11.80 15.59
N ASP A 753 29.87 -10.75 15.51
CA ASP A 753 30.52 -10.27 14.28
C ASP A 753 31.92 -10.84 14.03
N LYS A 754 32.38 -11.74 14.91
CA LYS A 754 33.59 -12.55 14.69
C LYS A 754 33.48 -13.34 13.39
N GLN A 755 34.62 -13.66 12.78
CA GLN A 755 34.68 -14.38 11.49
C GLN A 755 35.74 -15.48 11.52
N GLY A 756 35.64 -16.41 10.56
CA GLY A 756 36.61 -17.47 10.33
C GLY A 756 36.89 -18.32 11.58
N ALA A 757 38.17 -18.54 11.86
CA ALA A 757 38.61 -19.37 12.97
C ALA A 757 38.18 -18.84 14.35
N GLU A 758 38.13 -17.51 14.53
CA GLU A 758 37.73 -16.89 15.80
C GLU A 758 36.24 -17.14 16.08
N ALA A 759 35.39 -16.95 15.07
CA ALA A 759 33.96 -17.26 15.17
C ALA A 759 33.70 -18.76 15.40
N ALA A 760 34.42 -19.62 14.68
CA ALA A 760 34.33 -21.06 14.90
C ALA A 760 34.68 -21.45 16.35
N GLN A 761 35.69 -20.81 16.93
CA GLN A 761 36.05 -20.99 18.34
C GLN A 761 34.98 -20.43 19.29
N ALA A 762 34.41 -19.25 19.00
CA ALA A 762 33.30 -18.68 19.77
C ALA A 762 32.08 -19.62 19.79
N ALA A 763 31.70 -20.16 18.62
CA ALA A 763 30.61 -21.13 18.50
C ALA A 763 30.87 -22.39 19.33
N ALA A 764 32.08 -22.95 19.26
CA ALA A 764 32.46 -24.11 20.05
C ALA A 764 32.43 -23.83 21.57
N LEU A 765 32.91 -22.67 22.01
CA LEU A 765 32.84 -22.24 23.42
C LEU A 765 31.40 -22.10 23.89
N CYS A 766 30.54 -21.44 23.10
CA CYS A 766 29.12 -21.32 23.42
C CYS A 766 28.47 -22.70 23.59
N VAL A 767 28.67 -23.61 22.64
CA VAL A 767 28.10 -24.96 22.68
C VAL A 767 28.63 -25.74 23.89
N ALA A 768 29.95 -25.74 24.15
CA ALA A 768 30.57 -26.40 25.29
C ALA A 768 30.01 -25.89 26.64
N HIS A 769 29.60 -24.62 26.67
CA HIS A 769 28.98 -24.00 27.84
C HIS A 769 27.46 -23.96 27.76
N GLY A 770 26.81 -24.63 26.82
CA GLY A 770 25.35 -24.78 26.76
C GLY A 770 24.57 -23.52 26.35
N ALA A 771 25.15 -22.70 25.48
CA ALA A 771 24.48 -21.57 24.84
C ALA A 771 24.48 -21.73 23.31
N SER A 772 23.40 -21.28 22.68
CA SER A 772 23.33 -21.20 21.22
C SER A 772 24.18 -20.03 20.73
N TRP A 773 24.75 -20.15 19.53
CA TRP A 773 25.55 -19.09 18.93
C TRP A 773 25.07 -18.75 17.52
N GLY A 774 25.28 -17.50 17.12
CA GLY A 774 24.77 -16.93 15.87
C GLY A 774 25.78 -16.04 15.18
N LEU A 775 25.95 -16.26 13.87
CA LEU A 775 26.89 -15.51 13.03
C LEU A 775 26.25 -14.24 12.48
N MET A 776 26.97 -13.12 12.51
CA MET A 776 26.66 -11.88 11.78
C MET A 776 27.83 -11.49 10.87
N LEU A 777 27.59 -11.36 9.56
CA LEU A 777 28.62 -10.97 8.59
C LEU A 777 28.33 -9.57 8.05
N ASN A 778 28.69 -8.54 8.83
CA ASN A 778 28.35 -7.15 8.56
C ASN A 778 28.55 -6.71 7.10
N LYS A 779 29.74 -6.97 6.55
CA LYS A 779 30.10 -6.54 5.18
C LYS A 779 29.42 -7.33 4.07
N LEU A 780 28.85 -8.49 4.38
CA LEU A 780 28.29 -9.42 3.38
C LEU A 780 26.76 -9.38 3.36
N ASN A 781 26.12 -9.57 4.52
CA ASN A 781 24.67 -9.78 4.60
C ASN A 781 23.92 -8.67 5.36
N GLN A 782 24.65 -7.67 5.88
CA GLN A 782 24.07 -6.53 6.58
C GLN A 782 24.31 -5.20 5.87
N TYR A 783 25.41 -5.02 5.12
CA TYR A 783 25.70 -3.81 4.34
C TYR A 783 25.39 -4.01 2.85
N VAL A 784 24.90 -2.97 2.18
CA VAL A 784 24.64 -3.03 0.73
C VAL A 784 25.94 -3.11 -0.08
N PRO A 785 26.02 -3.91 -1.15
CA PRO A 785 25.00 -4.87 -1.61
C PRO A 785 24.94 -6.12 -0.70
N PHE A 786 23.72 -6.56 -0.37
CA PHE A 786 23.54 -7.79 0.41
C PHE A 786 23.74 -9.02 -0.46
N GLU A 787 24.62 -9.90 -0.01
CA GLU A 787 24.96 -11.14 -0.66
C GLU A 787 24.64 -12.34 0.24
N PHE A 788 24.26 -13.45 -0.41
CA PHE A 788 23.92 -14.71 0.23
C PHE A 788 24.50 -15.83 -0.63
N HIS A 789 25.51 -16.54 -0.12
CA HIS A 789 26.19 -17.63 -0.82
C HIS A 789 26.06 -18.98 -0.10
N GLY A 790 25.24 -19.06 0.95
CA GLY A 790 25.09 -20.29 1.74
C GLY A 790 26.29 -20.51 2.64
N ALA A 791 26.72 -21.76 2.79
CA ALA A 791 27.89 -22.09 3.61
C ALA A 791 29.20 -21.47 3.08
N ALA A 792 29.22 -21.02 1.82
CA ALA A 792 30.34 -20.31 1.23
C ALA A 792 30.56 -18.89 1.81
N ASP A 793 29.59 -18.33 2.55
CA ASP A 793 29.72 -17.04 3.21
C ASP A 793 30.87 -17.02 4.25
N ASP A 794 31.03 -18.13 4.99
CA ASP A 794 32.18 -18.38 5.87
C ASP A 794 32.39 -19.90 6.04
N PRO A 795 33.15 -20.55 5.14
CA PRO A 795 33.29 -22.01 5.14
C PRO A 795 33.83 -22.60 6.45
N VAL A 796 34.62 -21.82 7.19
CA VAL A 796 35.21 -22.25 8.47
C VAL A 796 34.13 -22.31 9.54
N VAL A 797 33.30 -21.26 9.64
CA VAL A 797 32.21 -21.20 10.61
C VAL A 797 31.13 -22.22 10.28
N TYR A 798 30.68 -22.31 9.03
CA TYR A 798 29.65 -23.28 8.65
C TYR A 798 30.14 -24.74 8.73
N GLY A 799 31.43 -24.99 8.46
CA GLY A 799 32.07 -26.27 8.73
C GLY A 799 32.01 -26.62 10.23
N LYS A 800 32.33 -25.67 11.10
CA LYS A 800 32.24 -25.85 12.55
C LYS A 800 30.80 -26.01 13.05
N LEU A 801 29.84 -25.24 12.53
CA LEU A 801 28.42 -25.41 12.88
C LEU A 801 27.95 -26.81 12.53
N LYS A 802 28.30 -27.32 11.34
CA LYS A 802 27.98 -28.69 10.92
C LYS A 802 28.59 -29.74 11.86
N GLU A 803 29.85 -29.59 12.24
CA GLU A 803 30.53 -30.45 13.22
C GLU A 803 29.80 -30.46 14.58
N LEU A 804 29.44 -29.30 15.11
CA LEU A 804 28.79 -29.18 16.43
C LEU A 804 27.35 -29.71 16.46
N THR A 805 26.70 -29.78 15.30
CA THR A 805 25.26 -30.08 15.16
C THR A 805 24.96 -31.46 14.58
N THR A 806 25.99 -32.20 14.18
CA THR A 806 25.89 -33.57 13.67
C THR A 806 26.32 -34.56 14.76
N PRO A 807 25.57 -35.65 15.02
CA PRO A 807 25.93 -36.69 15.99
C PRO A 807 27.21 -37.46 15.65
#